data_AF-A0A0M2UQ23-F1
#
_entry.id   AF-A0A0M2UQ23-F1
#
_cell.length_a   1.000
_cell.length_b   1.000
_cell.length_c   1.000
_cell.angle_alpha   90.00
_cell.angle_beta   90.00
_cell.angle_gamma   90.00
#
_symmetry.space_group_name_H-M   'P 1'
#
loop_
_entity.id
_entity.type
_entity.pdbx_description
1 polymer ?
#
loop_
_entity_poly.entity_id
_entity_poly.type
_entity_poly.pdbx_seq_one_letter_code
_entity_poly.pdbx_strand_id
1 'polypeptide(L)'
;MNKKIFVLFPFLFVISLPIVSSQNVGSQSREDIPSAVLNVQRSLGESIYATHKDVFDQFGNNAERLCQQYGTFVLEFLKEYKIAGLVLLEKYGKEIASVYPLLDCRDIFLLYNNADNNIPIDNIFSPKARVEFYRTFGNEGMKCIANDPENFFLISEDKDRGMDLINLANEKGDIVFPLARKHGIGFAKLYDKEVLSIVIKFQDDGLLAIKEYGEKAKTLFSLFIDDKTFYHVIKTYGHKQTIPIIYLFYDNKDFSSHFYGYLKTTSAYEWISSWWYGTETSATNTGSDASGRRENARKAINLICELGNDFMDRFEILDINNVREEAVTIISNKLRNFFISDVERVNRKWIRQEEIALSDKLFAGLDILGLIPIGGGISKGTKLVAQGVRFAKTTKGFKGLAHLTEDLVATYGDDVVLFVAKHGDDGIKAIKATDGKIMHLSQQYGDEVVRYVSKYGGDAGKAIEKYGDTAVFLAQQYGDDVVRYLMLYGDDGLRVIQKYGKDVVLLSSVYGDEVIKLSAFYGDDVISYVSKYGSNGVQSIAKYGHEVISLAKKHGDDVIRYVGMYGDNGLSLARKGKAGLFVMRFMPPKIFASCTKFIKYGLAASLLFAFVTHPIAFLSGLIRVFVWLLGAHPLVVAIIMGLVLVFFLTRFTRKATGIFSPIIMCFRAVKKWYSACL
;
A
#
# COMPACT_ATOMS: atom_id res chain seq x y z
N MET A 1 -46.09 -0.33 -54.54
CA MET A 1 -45.98 1.15 -54.66
C MET A 1 -45.31 1.70 -53.40
N ASN A 2 -44.19 2.40 -53.59
CA ASN A 2 -43.66 3.58 -52.86
C ASN A 2 -44.07 3.84 -51.39
N LYS A 3 -43.21 4.32 -50.49
CA LYS A 3 -41.77 4.64 -50.47
C LYS A 3 -41.42 4.99 -49.01
N LYS A 4 -40.31 4.44 -48.53
CA LYS A 4 -39.32 5.04 -47.60
C LYS A 4 -39.83 5.71 -46.30
N ILE A 5 -39.68 4.96 -45.20
CA ILE A 5 -39.35 5.49 -43.87
C ILE A 5 -38.15 4.67 -43.38
N PHE A 6 -37.06 5.33 -42.99
CA PHE A 6 -36.15 4.76 -42.01
C PHE A 6 -35.55 5.87 -41.15
N VAL A 7 -35.58 5.62 -39.85
CA VAL A 7 -35.19 6.44 -38.71
C VAL A 7 -34.03 5.71 -38.01
N LEU A 8 -33.32 6.44 -37.13
CA LEU A 8 -32.54 6.01 -35.96
C LEU A 8 -30.99 6.08 -36.05
N PHE A 9 -30.48 7.04 -35.26
CA PHE A 9 -29.58 6.91 -34.09
C PHE A 9 -28.17 6.27 -34.24
N PRO A 10 -27.23 6.66 -33.36
CA PRO A 10 -25.79 6.73 -33.54
C PRO A 10 -25.07 5.49 -32.99
N PHE A 11 -23.78 5.32 -33.29
CA PHE A 11 -22.96 4.38 -32.53
C PHE A 11 -21.48 4.79 -32.45
N LEU A 12 -20.94 4.55 -31.25
CA LEU A 12 -19.52 4.39 -30.93
C LEU A 12 -18.82 3.47 -31.95
N PHE A 13 -17.50 3.64 -32.09
CA PHE A 13 -16.64 2.53 -32.51
C PHE A 13 -15.42 2.39 -31.59
N VAL A 14 -15.34 1.22 -30.97
CA VAL A 14 -14.18 0.59 -30.33
C VAL A 14 -14.10 -0.82 -30.95
N ILE A 15 -12.91 -1.15 -31.47
CA ILE A 15 -12.29 -2.47 -31.67
C ILE A 15 -13.02 -3.52 -32.52
N SER A 16 -12.39 -3.95 -33.62
CA SER A 16 -11.84 -5.30 -33.86
C SER A 16 -11.63 -5.56 -35.37
N LEU A 17 -10.48 -6.13 -35.75
CA LEU A 17 -10.30 -6.81 -37.03
C LEU A 17 -9.61 -8.15 -36.75
N PRO A 18 -10.23 -9.29 -37.11
CA PRO A 18 -9.64 -10.60 -37.03
C PRO A 18 -8.94 -10.99 -38.34
N ILE A 19 -8.16 -12.05 -38.20
CA ILE A 19 -7.32 -12.77 -39.16
C ILE A 19 -8.20 -13.71 -40.02
N VAL A 20 -7.75 -14.00 -41.26
CA VAL A 20 -7.59 -15.36 -41.87
C VAL A 20 -8.06 -15.48 -43.34
N SER A 21 -7.13 -16.01 -44.17
CA SER A 21 -7.29 -16.84 -45.39
C SER A 21 -7.82 -16.17 -46.66
N SER A 22 -7.48 -16.52 -47.90
CA SER A 22 -6.53 -17.38 -48.63
C SER A 22 -7.21 -17.60 -50.00
N GLN A 23 -6.42 -17.71 -51.08
CA GLN A 23 -6.77 -18.19 -52.43
C GLN A 23 -7.46 -17.24 -53.44
N ASN A 24 -6.66 -16.93 -54.48
CA ASN A 24 -6.93 -17.06 -55.92
C ASN A 24 -8.35 -16.77 -56.47
N VAL A 25 -8.45 -15.81 -57.40
CA VAL A 25 -8.43 -16.01 -58.88
C VAL A 25 -8.77 -14.66 -59.56
N GLY A 26 -7.94 -14.25 -60.52
CA GLY A 26 -8.45 -13.78 -61.83
C GLY A 26 -8.77 -12.29 -62.05
N SER A 27 -7.76 -11.59 -62.57
CA SER A 27 -7.79 -10.75 -63.78
C SER A 27 -8.47 -9.36 -63.82
N GLN A 28 -7.58 -8.40 -64.11
CA GLN A 28 -7.67 -7.26 -65.05
C GLN A 28 -8.32 -5.95 -64.60
N SER A 29 -7.49 -4.92 -64.39
CA SER A 29 -7.19 -3.92 -65.44
C SER A 29 -6.00 -3.04 -65.04
N ARG A 30 -5.25 -2.63 -66.07
CA ARG A 30 -3.93 -1.97 -66.05
C ARG A 30 -4.11 -0.46 -66.24
N GLU A 31 -3.54 0.37 -65.37
CA GLU A 31 -3.27 1.79 -65.66
C GLU A 31 -1.88 2.18 -65.13
N ASP A 32 -1.12 2.85 -66.00
CA ASP A 32 0.33 3.03 -65.95
C ASP A 32 0.75 4.24 -65.08
N ILE A 33 1.78 4.06 -64.24
CA ILE A 33 2.55 5.15 -63.61
C ILE A 33 3.76 5.48 -64.52
N PRO A 34 4.08 6.76 -64.80
CA PRO A 34 5.17 7.13 -65.71
C PRO A 34 6.53 6.61 -65.25
N SER A 35 7.24 5.94 -66.17
CA SER A 35 8.56 5.33 -66.01
C SER A 35 9.67 6.28 -65.51
N ALA A 36 9.49 7.59 -65.61
CA ALA A 36 10.45 8.59 -65.12
C ALA A 36 10.54 8.64 -63.59
N VAL A 37 9.42 8.53 -62.87
CA VAL A 37 9.42 8.53 -61.38
C VAL A 37 10.03 7.22 -60.85
N LEU A 38 9.71 6.11 -61.52
CA LEU A 38 10.32 4.79 -61.27
C LEU A 38 11.83 4.80 -61.54
N ASN A 39 12.30 5.48 -62.60
CA ASN A 39 13.72 5.58 -62.93
C ASN A 39 14.50 6.49 -61.98
N VAL A 40 13.90 7.56 -61.44
CA VAL A 40 14.57 8.41 -60.43
C VAL A 40 14.70 7.69 -59.09
N GLN A 41 13.68 6.93 -58.68
CA GLN A 41 13.76 6.10 -57.48
C GLN A 41 14.71 4.92 -57.65
N ARG A 42 14.76 4.32 -58.85
CA ARG A 42 15.68 3.22 -59.20
C ARG A 42 17.12 3.71 -59.36
N SER A 43 17.35 4.90 -59.91
CA SER A 43 18.71 5.48 -60.02
C SER A 43 19.26 5.94 -58.67
N LEU A 44 18.40 6.49 -57.80
CA LEU A 44 18.78 6.82 -56.42
C LEU A 44 19.13 5.54 -55.64
N GLY A 45 18.35 4.47 -55.83
CA GLY A 45 18.63 3.14 -55.26
C GLY A 45 19.91 2.50 -55.80
N GLU A 46 20.15 2.56 -57.11
CA GLU A 46 21.37 2.06 -57.77
C GLU A 46 22.62 2.83 -57.35
N SER A 47 22.52 4.16 -57.19
CA SER A 47 23.61 5.01 -56.70
C SER A 47 23.97 4.71 -55.25
N ILE A 48 22.96 4.48 -54.39
CA ILE A 48 23.18 4.13 -52.98
C ILE A 48 23.80 2.72 -52.88
N TYR A 49 23.29 1.76 -53.66
CA TYR A 49 23.81 0.39 -53.73
C TYR A 49 25.26 0.35 -54.22
N ALA A 50 25.61 1.13 -55.25
CA ALA A 50 26.98 1.23 -55.75
C ALA A 50 27.95 1.82 -54.70
N THR A 51 27.49 2.77 -53.89
CA THR A 51 28.32 3.48 -52.91
C THR A 51 28.54 2.69 -51.61
N HIS A 52 27.60 1.82 -51.24
CA HIS A 52 27.63 0.98 -50.02
C HIS A 52 27.59 -0.51 -50.34
N LYS A 53 28.11 -0.90 -51.50
CA LYS A 53 28.06 -2.28 -52.01
C LYS A 53 28.65 -3.28 -51.01
N ASP A 54 29.73 -2.90 -50.35
CA ASP A 54 30.37 -3.65 -49.27
C ASP A 54 29.43 -3.97 -48.11
N VAL A 55 28.57 -3.02 -47.72
CA VAL A 55 27.60 -3.19 -46.63
C VAL A 55 26.43 -4.09 -47.05
N PHE A 56 25.93 -3.91 -48.27
CA PHE A 56 24.84 -4.75 -48.80
C PHE A 56 25.30 -6.19 -49.07
N ASP A 57 26.51 -6.39 -49.57
CA ASP A 57 27.08 -7.72 -49.75
C ASP A 57 27.26 -8.44 -48.39
N GLN A 58 27.59 -7.69 -47.33
CA GLN A 58 27.81 -8.25 -45.99
C GLN A 58 26.52 -8.54 -45.20
N PHE A 59 25.50 -7.67 -45.29
CA PHE A 59 24.29 -7.75 -44.46
C PHE A 59 23.01 -8.07 -45.25
N GLY A 60 23.07 -8.06 -46.58
CA GLY A 60 22.01 -8.45 -47.49
C GLY A 60 20.68 -7.77 -47.20
N ASN A 61 19.62 -8.58 -47.19
CA ASN A 61 18.23 -8.13 -46.97
C ASN A 61 18.03 -7.37 -45.66
N ASN A 62 18.89 -7.56 -44.64
CA ASN A 62 18.79 -6.80 -43.39
C ASN A 62 19.18 -5.34 -43.57
N ALA A 63 20.26 -5.04 -44.30
CA ALA A 63 20.66 -3.66 -44.61
C ALA A 63 19.62 -2.96 -45.49
N GLU A 64 19.07 -3.67 -46.48
CA GLU A 64 18.01 -3.12 -47.34
C GLU A 64 16.75 -2.79 -46.54
N ARG A 65 16.26 -3.73 -45.73
CA ARG A 65 15.08 -3.52 -44.88
C ARG A 65 15.26 -2.35 -43.91
N LEU A 66 16.37 -2.32 -43.17
CA LEU A 66 16.64 -1.27 -42.18
C LEU A 66 16.84 0.09 -42.83
N CYS A 67 17.53 0.15 -43.98
CA CYS A 67 17.72 1.39 -44.74
C CYS A 67 16.40 1.94 -45.30
N GLN A 68 15.50 1.08 -45.77
CA GLN A 68 14.16 1.51 -46.21
C GLN A 68 13.31 2.01 -45.04
N GLN A 69 13.47 1.41 -43.86
CA GLN A 69 12.66 1.72 -42.68
C GLN A 69 13.13 2.99 -41.94
N TYR A 70 14.44 3.22 -41.86
CA TYR A 70 15.03 4.29 -41.04
C TYR A 70 15.83 5.33 -41.83
N GLY A 71 16.18 5.06 -43.08
CA GLY A 71 16.93 5.96 -43.96
C GLY A 71 18.38 5.52 -44.18
N THR A 72 19.10 6.29 -45.01
CA THR A 72 20.44 5.92 -45.53
C THR A 72 21.54 5.88 -44.48
N PHE A 73 21.37 6.56 -43.35
CA PHE A 73 22.37 6.56 -42.26
C PHE A 73 22.69 5.15 -41.73
N VAL A 74 21.73 4.24 -41.84
CA VAL A 74 21.88 2.82 -41.49
C VAL A 74 23.09 2.21 -42.18
N LEU A 75 23.35 2.59 -43.44
CA LEU A 75 24.44 2.03 -44.23
C LEU A 75 25.80 2.48 -43.69
N GLU A 76 25.92 3.75 -43.30
CA GLU A 76 27.13 4.29 -42.65
C GLU A 76 27.36 3.63 -41.29
N PHE A 77 26.29 3.50 -40.49
CA PHE A 77 26.35 2.90 -39.15
C PHE A 77 26.73 1.40 -39.20
N LEU A 78 26.14 0.65 -40.14
CA LEU A 78 26.48 -0.76 -40.37
C LEU A 78 27.91 -0.94 -40.91
N LYS A 79 28.37 -0.02 -41.75
CA LYS A 79 29.74 -0.04 -42.27
C LYS A 79 30.77 0.08 -41.14
N GLU A 80 30.53 1.00 -40.22
CA GLU A 80 31.46 1.31 -39.14
C GLU A 80 31.41 0.26 -38.01
N TYR A 81 30.21 -0.13 -37.55
CA TYR A 81 30.04 -0.98 -36.36
C TYR A 81 29.66 -2.44 -36.67
N LYS A 82 29.49 -2.79 -37.95
CA LYS A 82 29.29 -4.15 -38.44
C LYS A 82 28.16 -4.88 -37.70
N ILE A 83 28.44 -6.10 -37.21
CA ILE A 83 27.47 -6.97 -36.52
C ILE A 83 26.92 -6.30 -35.26
N ALA A 84 27.75 -5.56 -34.51
CA ALA A 84 27.27 -4.83 -33.33
C ALA A 84 26.29 -3.72 -33.72
N GLY A 85 26.60 -2.98 -34.79
CA GLY A 85 25.70 -1.98 -35.36
C GLY A 85 24.37 -2.58 -35.82
N LEU A 86 24.40 -3.76 -36.46
CA LEU A 86 23.19 -4.48 -36.86
C LEU A 86 22.32 -4.83 -35.66
N VAL A 87 22.90 -5.43 -34.61
CA VAL A 87 22.16 -5.80 -33.39
C VAL A 87 21.49 -4.58 -32.75
N LEU A 88 22.18 -3.43 -32.71
CA LEU A 88 21.61 -2.20 -32.17
C LEU A 88 20.49 -1.61 -33.03
N LEU A 89 20.65 -1.61 -34.34
CA LEU A 89 19.62 -1.10 -35.27
C LEU A 89 18.37 -1.98 -35.30
N GLU A 90 18.53 -3.30 -35.15
CA GLU A 90 17.41 -4.24 -35.01
C GLU A 90 16.64 -4.00 -33.71
N LYS A 91 17.35 -3.63 -32.63
CA LYS A 91 16.76 -3.44 -31.30
C LYS A 91 16.19 -2.03 -31.07
N TYR A 92 16.87 -1.00 -31.56
CA TYR A 92 16.60 0.41 -31.25
C TYR A 92 16.57 1.31 -32.51
N GLY A 93 16.32 0.75 -33.69
CA GLY A 93 16.49 1.47 -34.96
C GLY A 93 15.65 2.74 -35.08
N LYS A 94 14.44 2.77 -34.49
CA LYS A 94 13.57 3.95 -34.48
C LYS A 94 14.14 5.07 -33.60
N GLU A 95 14.67 4.70 -32.45
CA GLU A 95 15.25 5.58 -31.44
C GLU A 95 16.58 6.16 -31.94
N ILE A 96 17.43 5.30 -32.52
CA ILE A 96 18.67 5.69 -33.19
C ILE A 96 18.37 6.68 -34.33
N ALA A 97 17.39 6.39 -35.18
CA ALA A 97 16.98 7.29 -36.26
C ALA A 97 16.53 8.66 -35.74
N SER A 98 15.92 8.71 -34.55
CA SER A 98 15.44 9.96 -33.94
C SER A 98 16.56 10.85 -33.39
N VAL A 99 17.69 10.26 -32.97
CA VAL A 99 18.85 10.99 -32.42
C VAL A 99 19.97 11.23 -33.44
N TYR A 100 20.01 10.45 -34.52
CA TYR A 100 20.99 10.59 -35.61
C TYR A 100 21.16 12.02 -36.14
N PRO A 101 20.10 12.83 -36.34
CA PRO A 101 20.28 14.22 -36.78
C PRO A 101 20.96 15.13 -35.75
N LEU A 102 21.10 14.68 -34.50
CA LEU A 102 21.56 15.47 -33.36
C LEU A 102 22.89 14.95 -32.79
N LEU A 103 23.35 13.75 -33.15
CA LEU A 103 24.51 13.11 -32.55
C LEU A 103 25.25 12.28 -33.62
N ASP A 104 26.58 12.18 -33.54
CA ASP A 104 27.34 11.42 -34.54
C ASP A 104 27.22 9.90 -34.35
N CYS A 105 27.61 9.12 -35.37
CA CYS A 105 27.51 7.66 -35.33
C CYS A 105 28.29 7.04 -34.16
N ARG A 106 29.40 7.66 -33.74
CA ARG A 106 30.26 7.16 -32.66
C ARG A 106 29.60 7.32 -31.31
N ASP A 107 29.09 8.50 -31.01
CA ASP A 107 28.41 8.78 -29.77
C ASP A 107 27.08 8.02 -29.66
N ILE A 108 26.36 7.86 -30.78
CA ILE A 108 25.19 6.98 -30.85
C ILE A 108 25.58 5.54 -30.53
N PHE A 109 26.65 5.04 -31.15
CA PHE A 109 27.11 3.69 -30.87
C PHE A 109 27.46 3.51 -29.38
N LEU A 110 28.22 4.44 -28.78
CA LEU A 110 28.56 4.38 -27.35
C LEU A 110 27.32 4.44 -26.45
N LEU A 111 26.35 5.28 -26.78
CA LEU A 111 25.11 5.44 -26.02
C LEU A 111 24.29 4.14 -25.97
N TYR A 112 24.15 3.43 -27.09
CA TYR A 112 23.29 2.24 -27.20
C TYR A 112 24.02 0.91 -27.01
N ASN A 113 25.35 0.86 -27.17
CA ASN A 113 26.16 -0.36 -27.04
C ASN A 113 26.56 -0.70 -25.60
N ASN A 114 26.29 0.19 -24.64
CA ASN A 114 26.68 -0.04 -23.25
C ASN A 114 25.73 -1.03 -22.55
N ALA A 115 26.25 -2.19 -22.14
CA ALA A 115 25.46 -3.28 -21.57
C ALA A 115 24.78 -2.93 -20.23
N ASP A 116 25.34 -1.98 -19.47
CA ASP A 116 24.77 -1.49 -18.21
C ASP A 116 23.66 -0.45 -18.43
N ASN A 117 23.58 0.14 -19.64
CA ASN A 117 22.52 1.06 -20.02
C ASN A 117 21.38 0.27 -20.67
N ASN A 118 20.61 -0.46 -19.87
CA ASN A 118 19.31 -0.99 -20.30
C ASN A 118 18.28 0.14 -20.37
N ILE A 119 18.48 1.11 -21.27
CA ILE A 119 17.76 2.39 -21.37
C ILE A 119 16.24 2.16 -21.44
N PRO A 120 15.45 2.42 -20.37
CA PRO A 120 13.99 2.51 -20.44
C PRO A 120 13.55 3.93 -20.85
N ILE A 121 14.52 4.78 -21.19
CA ILE A 121 14.42 6.24 -21.28
C ILE A 121 13.88 6.71 -22.64
N ASP A 122 13.81 5.82 -23.64
CA ASP A 122 13.39 6.13 -25.01
C ASP A 122 11.99 6.76 -25.09
N ASN A 123 11.12 6.47 -24.11
CA ASN A 123 9.76 6.99 -24.02
C ASN A 123 9.57 8.11 -22.98
N ILE A 124 10.59 8.42 -22.16
CA ILE A 124 10.47 9.35 -21.02
C ILE A 124 10.95 10.75 -21.38
N PHE A 125 12.08 10.86 -22.09
CA PHE A 125 12.66 12.15 -22.48
C PHE A 125 12.70 12.32 -23.99
N SER A 126 12.44 13.55 -24.46
CA SER A 126 12.56 13.87 -25.89
C SER A 126 13.98 13.57 -26.43
N PRO A 127 14.14 13.17 -27.70
CA PRO A 127 15.45 12.93 -28.30
C PRO A 127 16.44 14.08 -28.08
N LYS A 128 15.95 15.33 -28.16
CA LYS A 128 16.75 16.53 -27.91
C LYS A 128 17.27 16.63 -26.48
N ALA A 129 16.42 16.37 -25.48
CA ALA A 129 16.81 16.43 -24.08
C ALA A 129 17.86 15.36 -23.72
N ARG A 130 17.74 14.16 -24.30
CA ARG A 130 18.71 13.07 -24.10
C ARG A 130 20.08 13.39 -24.70
N VAL A 131 20.10 13.91 -25.93
CA VAL A 131 21.34 14.30 -26.59
C VAL A 131 22.05 15.42 -25.82
N GLU A 132 21.30 16.42 -25.33
CA GLU A 132 21.88 17.51 -24.56
C GLU A 132 22.48 17.03 -23.23
N PHE A 133 21.77 16.12 -22.55
CA PHE A 133 22.25 15.51 -21.32
C PHE A 133 23.49 14.64 -21.55
N TYR A 134 23.49 13.81 -22.59
CA TYR A 134 24.65 13.00 -22.98
C TYR A 134 25.86 13.87 -23.31
N ARG A 135 25.69 14.97 -24.05
CA ARG A 135 26.79 15.90 -24.34
C ARG A 135 27.36 16.56 -23.09
N THR A 136 26.52 16.79 -22.08
CA THR A 136 26.92 17.46 -20.85
C THR A 136 27.59 16.51 -19.87
N PHE A 137 27.06 15.30 -19.67
CA PHE A 137 27.47 14.38 -18.60
C PHE A 137 28.03 13.03 -19.09
N GLY A 138 28.02 12.79 -20.40
CA GLY A 138 28.58 11.60 -21.03
C GLY A 138 27.93 10.29 -20.60
N ASN A 139 28.63 9.19 -20.87
CA ASN A 139 28.20 7.83 -20.52
C ASN A 139 27.95 7.64 -19.02
N GLU A 140 28.75 8.29 -18.17
CA GLU A 140 28.61 8.23 -16.71
C GLU A 140 27.29 8.86 -16.23
N GLY A 141 26.91 10.00 -16.81
CA GLY A 141 25.59 10.58 -16.55
C GLY A 141 24.46 9.67 -17.03
N MET A 142 24.60 9.08 -18.22
CA MET A 142 23.58 8.16 -18.76
C MET A 142 23.38 6.93 -17.88
N LYS A 143 24.47 6.39 -17.31
CA LYS A 143 24.42 5.26 -16.36
C LYS A 143 23.58 5.59 -15.13
N CYS A 144 23.73 6.80 -14.59
CA CYS A 144 23.03 7.25 -13.38
C CYS A 144 21.50 7.37 -13.58
N ILE A 145 21.03 7.55 -14.81
CA ILE A 145 19.61 7.69 -15.15
C ILE A 145 19.00 6.41 -15.77
N ALA A 146 19.82 5.38 -16.03
CA ALA A 146 19.38 4.15 -16.66
C ALA A 146 18.37 3.38 -15.79
N ASN A 147 18.63 3.28 -14.48
CA ASN A 147 17.78 2.55 -13.54
C ASN A 147 16.74 3.45 -12.84
N ASP A 148 17.03 4.74 -12.68
CA ASP A 148 16.11 5.73 -12.11
C ASP A 148 16.12 7.01 -12.96
N PRO A 149 15.19 7.14 -13.93
CA PRO A 149 15.09 8.31 -14.80
C PRO A 149 14.87 9.63 -14.04
N GLU A 150 14.38 9.61 -12.80
CA GLU A 150 14.20 10.83 -12.01
C GLU A 150 15.54 11.52 -11.70
N ASN A 151 16.65 10.77 -11.69
CA ASN A 151 17.99 11.33 -11.49
C ASN A 151 18.38 12.35 -12.55
N PHE A 152 17.73 12.32 -13.73
CA PHE A 152 17.90 13.32 -14.77
C PHE A 152 17.69 14.74 -14.25
N PHE A 153 16.63 14.97 -13.47
CA PHE A 153 16.29 16.30 -12.97
C PHE A 153 17.30 16.79 -11.93
N LEU A 154 17.77 15.87 -11.07
CA LEU A 154 18.72 16.20 -10.01
C LEU A 154 20.12 16.49 -10.58
N ILE A 155 20.56 15.75 -11.59
CA ILE A 155 21.84 15.95 -12.26
C ILE A 155 21.81 17.20 -13.15
N SER A 156 20.67 17.47 -13.80
CA SER A 156 20.54 18.58 -14.76
C SER A 156 20.30 19.96 -14.13
N GLU A 157 20.16 20.06 -12.80
CA GLU A 157 19.88 21.32 -12.12
C GLU A 157 21.02 22.34 -12.29
N ASP A 158 22.26 21.87 -12.16
CA ASP A 158 23.47 22.66 -12.32
C ASP A 158 24.61 21.74 -12.79
N LYS A 159 25.39 22.19 -13.78
CA LYS A 159 26.40 21.35 -14.43
C LYS A 159 27.48 20.87 -13.45
N ASP A 160 27.99 21.77 -12.62
CA ASP A 160 29.09 21.46 -11.70
C ASP A 160 28.59 20.54 -10.57
N ARG A 161 27.39 20.82 -10.04
CA ARG A 161 26.73 19.94 -9.06
C ARG A 161 26.38 18.57 -9.63
N GLY A 162 25.94 18.51 -10.90
CA GLY A 162 25.64 17.27 -11.59
C GLY A 162 26.87 16.39 -11.75
N MET A 163 28.00 16.97 -12.15
CA MET A 163 29.28 16.26 -12.20
C MET A 163 29.75 15.78 -10.83
N ASP A 164 29.64 16.63 -9.81
CA ASP A 164 29.95 16.25 -8.43
C ASP A 164 29.10 15.07 -7.95
N LEU A 165 27.82 15.05 -8.29
CA LEU A 165 26.90 13.98 -7.92
C LEU A 165 27.21 12.67 -8.64
N ILE A 166 27.54 12.73 -9.92
CA ILE A 166 27.99 11.56 -10.71
C ILE A 166 29.29 10.98 -10.13
N ASN A 167 30.27 11.83 -9.82
CA ASN A 167 31.52 11.39 -9.20
C ASN A 167 31.28 10.74 -7.83
N LEU A 168 30.39 11.33 -7.03
CA LEU A 168 30.03 10.78 -5.73
C LEU A 168 29.28 9.45 -5.85
N ALA A 169 28.43 9.29 -6.87
CA ALA A 169 27.75 8.03 -7.19
C ALA A 169 28.75 6.95 -7.64
N ASN A 170 29.76 7.32 -8.41
CA ASN A 170 30.81 6.40 -8.82
C ASN A 170 31.68 5.94 -7.63
N GLU A 171 31.91 6.81 -6.64
CA GLU A 171 32.64 6.46 -5.42
C GLU A 171 31.79 5.62 -4.45
N LYS A 172 30.55 6.01 -4.20
CA LYS A 172 29.73 5.49 -3.08
C LYS A 172 28.56 4.61 -3.53
N GLY A 173 28.30 4.53 -4.83
CA GLY A 173 27.17 3.85 -5.45
C GLY A 173 25.91 4.71 -5.58
N ASP A 174 24.90 4.19 -6.26
CA ASP A 174 23.63 4.89 -6.57
C ASP A 174 22.83 5.33 -5.34
N ILE A 175 23.20 4.86 -4.14
CA ILE A 175 22.62 5.27 -2.86
C ILE A 175 22.67 6.78 -2.62
N VAL A 176 23.58 7.50 -3.30
CA VAL A 176 23.75 8.95 -3.14
C VAL A 176 22.59 9.74 -3.71
N PHE A 177 21.90 9.24 -4.75
CA PHE A 177 20.80 9.95 -5.42
C PHE A 177 19.59 10.19 -4.52
N PRO A 178 19.00 9.16 -3.86
CA PRO A 178 17.88 9.39 -2.95
C PRO A 178 18.28 10.26 -1.75
N LEU A 179 19.54 10.15 -1.27
CA LEU A 179 20.04 10.96 -0.16
C LEU A 179 20.25 12.42 -0.56
N ALA A 180 20.81 12.67 -1.75
CA ALA A 180 20.97 14.02 -2.28
C ALA A 180 19.62 14.69 -2.54
N ARG A 181 18.62 13.94 -3.03
CA ARG A 181 17.24 14.42 -3.23
C ARG A 181 16.59 14.87 -1.92
N LYS A 182 16.83 14.14 -0.82
CA LYS A 182 16.19 14.38 0.48
C LYS A 182 16.96 15.37 1.37
N HIS A 183 18.29 15.33 1.36
CA HIS A 183 19.16 16.05 2.31
C HIS A 183 20.21 16.94 1.64
N GLY A 184 20.27 16.95 0.30
CA GLY A 184 21.27 17.68 -0.48
C GLY A 184 22.59 16.92 -0.67
N ILE A 185 23.33 17.28 -1.72
CA ILE A 185 24.60 16.62 -2.09
C ILE A 185 25.65 16.74 -0.98
N GLY A 186 25.67 17.89 -0.27
CA GLY A 186 26.60 18.12 0.84
C GLY A 186 26.50 17.06 1.94
N PHE A 187 25.30 16.57 2.22
CA PHE A 187 25.08 15.50 3.20
C PHE A 187 25.75 14.19 2.76
N ALA A 188 25.54 13.77 1.51
CA ALA A 188 26.13 12.53 0.98
C ALA A 188 27.66 12.60 0.89
N LYS A 189 28.24 13.80 0.77
CA LYS A 189 29.70 13.99 0.80
C LYS A 189 30.30 13.73 2.19
N LEU A 190 29.60 14.10 3.25
CA LEU A 190 30.13 14.07 4.64
C LEU A 190 30.38 12.66 5.19
N TYR A 191 29.66 11.65 4.70
CA TYR A 191 29.66 10.31 5.29
C TYR A 191 30.12 9.22 4.32
N ASP A 192 30.73 8.15 4.85
CA ASP A 192 31.14 6.99 4.07
C ASP A 192 29.94 6.13 3.61
N LYS A 193 30.18 5.19 2.70
CA LYS A 193 29.13 4.32 2.14
C LYS A 193 28.37 3.52 3.20
N GLU A 194 29.06 3.09 4.26
CA GLU A 194 28.45 2.30 5.34
C GLU A 194 27.46 3.14 6.14
N VAL A 195 27.85 4.34 6.57
CA VAL A 195 26.97 5.28 7.27
C VAL A 195 25.79 5.68 6.39
N LEU A 196 26.01 5.96 5.10
CA LEU A 196 24.92 6.28 4.17
C LEU A 196 23.92 5.12 4.04
N SER A 197 24.39 3.87 4.03
CA SER A 197 23.50 2.69 4.00
C SER A 197 22.64 2.57 5.27
N ILE A 198 23.21 2.91 6.43
CA ILE A 198 22.51 2.94 7.71
C ILE A 198 21.44 4.05 7.70
N VAL A 199 21.79 5.25 7.20
CA VAL A 199 20.85 6.38 7.11
C VAL A 199 19.70 6.08 6.15
N ILE A 200 19.93 5.40 5.02
CA ILE A 200 18.84 5.02 4.11
C ILE A 200 17.83 4.13 4.82
N LYS A 201 18.32 3.14 5.58
CA LYS A 201 17.46 2.14 6.20
C LYS A 201 16.81 2.65 7.48
N PHE A 202 17.60 3.21 8.39
CA PHE A 202 17.17 3.63 9.73
C PHE A 202 16.80 5.11 9.83
N GLN A 203 17.10 5.91 8.79
CA GLN A 203 16.80 7.34 8.72
C GLN A 203 17.48 8.11 9.86
N ASP A 204 16.78 9.08 10.44
CA ASP A 204 17.30 9.96 11.49
C ASP A 204 17.78 9.16 12.72
N ASP A 205 17.14 8.03 13.04
CA ASP A 205 17.54 7.18 14.16
C ASP A 205 18.94 6.59 13.98
N GLY A 206 19.28 6.16 12.76
CA GLY A 206 20.59 5.62 12.45
C GLY A 206 21.68 6.70 12.52
N LEU A 207 21.39 7.89 11.97
CA LEU A 207 22.32 9.01 12.00
C LEU A 207 22.56 9.51 13.43
N LEU A 208 21.50 9.67 14.22
CA LEU A 208 21.58 10.09 15.61
C LEU A 208 22.34 9.06 16.44
N ALA A 209 22.07 7.77 16.26
CA ALA A 209 22.81 6.71 16.94
C ALA A 209 24.31 6.73 16.62
N ILE A 210 24.69 6.95 15.36
CA ILE A 210 26.10 7.08 14.96
C ILE A 210 26.72 8.35 15.56
N LYS A 211 26.00 9.46 15.56
CA LYS A 211 26.46 10.72 16.17
C LYS A 211 26.68 10.57 17.68
N GLU A 212 25.84 9.79 18.34
CA GLU A 212 25.82 9.63 19.80
C GLU A 212 26.77 8.52 20.28
N TYR A 213 26.89 7.40 19.56
CA TYR A 213 27.67 6.23 19.98
C TYR A 213 28.84 5.87 19.06
N GLY A 214 29.04 6.60 17.96
CA GLY A 214 30.16 6.43 17.04
C GLY A 214 30.30 5.01 16.50
N GLU A 215 31.52 4.47 16.58
CA GLU A 215 31.86 3.13 16.07
C GLU A 215 31.07 1.99 16.73
N LYS A 216 30.55 2.18 17.95
CA LYS A 216 29.72 1.16 18.62
C LYS A 216 28.40 0.97 17.90
N ALA A 217 27.71 2.07 17.58
CA ALA A 217 26.51 2.03 16.76
C ALA A 217 26.84 1.51 15.37
N LYS A 218 27.87 2.07 14.71
CA LYS A 218 28.28 1.65 13.36
C LYS A 218 28.50 0.13 13.28
N THR A 219 29.19 -0.46 14.25
CA THR A 219 29.41 -1.91 14.35
C THR A 219 28.10 -2.69 14.41
N LEU A 220 27.18 -2.32 15.30
CA LEU A 220 25.90 -3.03 15.45
C LEU A 220 25.01 -2.86 14.22
N PHE A 221 24.89 -1.65 13.68
CA PHE A 221 24.11 -1.40 12.48
C PHE A 221 24.68 -2.16 11.28
N SER A 222 25.99 -2.23 11.11
CA SER A 222 26.59 -3.03 10.03
C SER A 222 26.35 -4.53 10.21
N LEU A 223 26.41 -5.06 11.44
CA LEU A 223 26.17 -6.49 11.72
C LEU A 223 24.71 -6.93 11.50
N PHE A 224 23.78 -6.02 11.73
CA PHE A 224 22.33 -6.28 11.76
C PHE A 224 21.54 -5.43 10.76
N ILE A 225 22.20 -4.88 9.74
CA ILE A 225 21.54 -3.98 8.79
C ILE A 225 20.32 -4.65 8.15
N ASP A 226 20.41 -5.94 7.82
CA ASP A 226 19.33 -6.73 7.19
C ASP A 226 18.43 -7.48 8.17
N ASP A 227 18.65 -7.31 9.47
CA ASP A 227 17.86 -7.95 10.49
C ASP A 227 16.56 -7.15 10.76
N LYS A 228 15.42 -7.74 10.40
CA LYS A 228 14.11 -7.12 10.59
C LYS A 228 13.77 -6.90 12.06
N THR A 229 14.23 -7.79 12.94
CA THR A 229 14.01 -7.69 14.39
C THR A 229 14.80 -6.52 14.94
N PHE A 230 16.07 -6.38 14.55
CA PHE A 230 16.88 -5.23 14.93
C PHE A 230 16.25 -3.91 14.46
N TYR A 231 15.79 -3.86 13.20
CA TYR A 231 15.05 -2.70 12.68
C TYR A 231 13.83 -2.36 13.55
N HIS A 232 13.01 -3.36 13.87
CA HIS A 232 11.84 -3.18 14.71
C HIS A 232 12.20 -2.69 16.12
N VAL A 233 13.25 -3.25 16.73
CA VAL A 233 13.73 -2.86 18.06
C VAL A 233 14.19 -1.40 18.08
N ILE A 234 15.05 -1.00 17.13
CA ILE A 234 15.53 0.40 17.04
C ILE A 234 14.36 1.37 16.83
N LYS A 235 13.40 1.03 15.97
CA LYS A 235 12.24 1.90 15.69
C LYS A 235 11.24 1.98 16.83
N THR A 236 11.07 0.91 17.60
CA THR A 236 10.08 0.85 18.68
C THR A 236 10.59 1.52 19.95
N TYR A 237 11.85 1.25 20.33
CA TYR A 237 12.40 1.68 21.62
C TYR A 237 13.45 2.81 21.49
N GLY A 238 13.84 3.16 20.27
CA GLY A 238 14.83 4.20 19.99
C GLY A 238 16.28 3.77 20.25
N HIS A 239 17.22 4.43 19.59
CA HIS A 239 18.64 4.09 19.67
C HIS A 239 19.24 4.33 21.06
N LYS A 240 18.74 5.33 21.80
CA LYS A 240 19.27 5.71 23.12
C LYS A 240 19.21 4.60 24.16
N GLN A 241 18.14 3.82 24.12
CA GLN A 241 17.93 2.75 25.07
C GLN A 241 18.55 1.44 24.57
N THR A 242 18.41 1.17 23.27
CA THR A 242 18.72 -0.14 22.68
C THR A 242 20.20 -0.35 22.38
N ILE A 243 20.89 0.63 21.81
CA ILE A 243 22.29 0.49 21.39
C ILE A 243 23.23 0.15 22.55
N PRO A 244 23.17 0.81 23.73
CA PRO A 244 24.04 0.47 24.86
C PRO A 244 23.86 -0.97 25.34
N ILE A 245 22.62 -1.45 25.40
CA ILE A 245 22.28 -2.79 25.91
C ILE A 245 22.72 -3.86 24.91
N ILE A 246 22.43 -3.68 23.62
CA ILE A 246 22.85 -4.63 22.59
C ILE A 246 24.38 -4.69 22.52
N TYR A 247 25.06 -3.54 22.65
CA TYR A 247 26.52 -3.48 22.65
C TYR A 247 27.12 -4.13 23.90
N LEU A 248 26.47 -4.02 25.07
CA LEU A 248 26.89 -4.71 26.28
C LEU A 248 26.95 -6.23 26.07
N PHE A 249 25.93 -6.80 25.42
CA PHE A 249 25.91 -8.23 25.09
C PHE A 249 26.92 -8.57 23.99
N TYR A 250 27.13 -7.67 23.03
CA TYR A 250 28.15 -7.83 21.98
C TYR A 250 29.56 -7.95 22.57
N ASP A 251 29.92 -7.09 23.54
CA ASP A 251 31.31 -6.96 24.01
C ASP A 251 31.62 -7.81 25.25
N ASN A 252 30.64 -8.05 26.13
CA ASN A 252 30.90 -8.63 27.45
C ASN A 252 30.94 -10.18 27.44
N LYS A 253 32.14 -10.73 27.31
CA LYS A 253 32.43 -12.17 27.43
C LYS A 253 32.13 -12.73 28.83
N ASP A 254 32.31 -11.93 29.88
CA ASP A 254 32.10 -12.37 31.26
C ASP A 254 30.61 -12.47 31.60
N PHE A 255 29.80 -11.50 31.15
CA PHE A 255 28.35 -11.57 31.33
C PHE A 255 27.76 -12.82 30.68
N SER A 256 28.13 -13.10 29.43
CA SER A 256 27.64 -14.29 28.72
C SER A 256 28.14 -15.61 29.34
N SER A 257 29.41 -15.71 29.75
CA SER A 257 29.97 -16.93 30.32
C SER A 257 29.50 -17.23 31.75
N HIS A 258 29.40 -16.23 32.63
CA HIS A 258 28.87 -16.39 33.98
C HIS A 258 27.37 -16.71 33.95
N PHE A 259 26.61 -16.03 33.10
CA PHE A 259 25.19 -16.32 32.89
C PHE A 259 24.95 -17.71 32.31
N TYR A 260 25.76 -18.13 31.34
CA TYR A 260 25.73 -19.47 30.76
C TYR A 260 26.07 -20.55 31.79
N GLY A 261 27.11 -20.34 32.61
CA GLY A 261 27.48 -21.26 33.69
C GLY A 261 26.37 -21.42 34.73
N TYR A 262 25.64 -20.34 35.01
CA TYR A 262 24.55 -20.33 35.97
C TYR A 262 23.33 -21.13 35.46
N LEU A 263 22.96 -20.95 34.20
CA LEU A 263 21.79 -21.59 33.59
C LEU A 263 22.01 -23.07 33.26
N LYS A 264 23.26 -23.49 32.96
CA LYS A 264 23.63 -24.87 32.59
C LYS A 264 23.26 -25.93 33.64
N THR A 265 22.95 -25.52 34.87
CA THR A 265 22.61 -26.45 35.96
C THR A 265 21.11 -26.59 36.23
N THR A 266 20.24 -26.04 35.35
CA THR A 266 18.78 -26.05 35.52
C THR A 266 18.10 -26.73 34.32
N SER A 267 16.91 -27.33 34.48
CA SER A 267 16.10 -27.84 33.35
C SER A 267 15.65 -26.74 32.37
N ALA A 268 15.67 -25.48 32.79
CA ALA A 268 15.54 -24.32 31.91
C ALA A 268 16.71 -24.14 30.93
N TYR A 269 17.83 -24.84 31.15
CA TYR A 269 18.93 -24.86 30.20
C TYR A 269 18.48 -25.36 28.83
N GLU A 270 17.65 -26.40 28.74
CA GLU A 270 17.19 -26.92 27.44
C GLU A 270 16.36 -25.89 26.67
N TRP A 271 15.47 -25.16 27.35
CA TRP A 271 14.67 -24.09 26.76
C TRP A 271 15.53 -22.89 26.37
N ILE A 272 16.33 -22.37 27.30
CA ILE A 272 17.17 -21.19 27.06
C ILE A 272 18.24 -21.49 26.01
N SER A 273 18.80 -22.69 26.03
CA SER A 273 19.75 -23.11 25.00
C SER A 273 19.07 -23.30 23.65
N SER A 274 17.87 -23.90 23.58
CA SER A 274 17.09 -23.96 22.34
C SER A 274 16.77 -22.56 21.79
N TRP A 275 16.54 -21.57 22.65
CA TRP A 275 16.25 -20.20 22.23
C TRP A 275 17.51 -19.39 21.86
N TRP A 276 18.63 -19.61 22.55
CA TRP A 276 19.91 -18.96 22.29
C TRP A 276 20.79 -19.61 21.23
N TYR A 277 20.57 -20.88 20.92
CA TYR A 277 21.40 -21.65 19.99
C TYR A 277 20.57 -22.26 18.85
N GLY A 278 19.23 -22.21 18.92
CA GLY A 278 18.37 -22.91 17.96
C GLY A 278 18.44 -24.44 18.14
N THR A 279 17.44 -25.16 17.63
CA THR A 279 17.34 -26.63 17.77
C THR A 279 18.43 -27.41 17.05
N GLU A 280 19.28 -26.77 16.24
CA GLU A 280 20.23 -27.47 15.35
C GLU A 280 21.72 -27.16 15.58
N THR A 281 22.10 -26.26 16.50
CA THR A 281 23.53 -26.11 16.79
C THR A 281 23.94 -27.02 17.95
N SER A 282 24.35 -28.24 17.57
CA SER A 282 25.33 -28.96 18.38
C SER A 282 26.47 -28.00 18.67
N ALA A 283 26.82 -27.82 19.94
CA ALA A 283 27.89 -26.94 20.40
C ALA A 283 29.23 -27.34 19.76
N THR A 284 29.47 -26.89 18.52
CA THR A 284 30.77 -26.96 17.89
C THR A 284 31.57 -25.80 18.45
N ASN A 285 32.43 -26.14 19.41
CA ASN A 285 33.61 -25.35 19.69
C ASN A 285 34.31 -25.04 18.36
N THR A 286 34.83 -23.82 18.25
CA THR A 286 35.56 -23.23 17.10
C THR A 286 34.73 -22.42 16.10
N GLY A 287 34.53 -21.15 16.44
CA GLY A 287 34.23 -20.07 15.50
C GLY A 287 34.83 -18.80 16.09
N SER A 288 35.46 -17.96 15.28
CA SER A 288 36.19 -16.76 15.71
C SER A 288 35.44 -15.93 16.77
N ASP A 289 36.18 -15.24 17.64
CA ASP A 289 35.64 -14.35 18.68
C ASP A 289 34.49 -13.45 18.18
N ALA A 290 34.55 -13.03 16.92
CA ALA A 290 33.53 -12.23 16.24
C ALA A 290 32.17 -12.93 16.05
N SER A 291 32.13 -14.25 15.80
CA SER A 291 30.88 -15.01 15.65
C SER A 291 30.12 -15.10 16.97
N GLY A 292 30.83 -15.34 18.08
CA GLY A 292 30.25 -15.37 19.42
C GLY A 292 29.68 -14.02 19.85
N ARG A 293 30.41 -12.93 19.61
CA ARG A 293 29.95 -11.56 19.90
C ARG A 293 28.70 -11.18 19.12
N ARG A 294 28.67 -11.49 17.82
CA ARG A 294 27.48 -11.27 16.98
C ARG A 294 26.27 -12.02 17.52
N GLU A 295 26.43 -13.29 17.88
CA GLU A 295 25.32 -14.09 18.37
C GLU A 295 24.82 -13.58 19.73
N ASN A 296 25.71 -13.11 20.61
CA ASN A 296 25.30 -12.46 21.85
C ASN A 296 24.50 -11.17 21.63
N ALA A 297 24.91 -10.33 20.68
CA ALA A 297 24.16 -9.13 20.32
C ALA A 297 22.77 -9.47 19.76
N ARG A 298 22.67 -10.52 18.92
CA ARG A 298 21.38 -11.03 18.40
C ARG A 298 20.44 -11.46 19.52
N LYS A 299 20.97 -12.12 20.55
CA LYS A 299 20.17 -12.53 21.72
C LYS A 299 19.57 -11.33 22.45
N ALA A 300 20.36 -10.27 22.65
CA ALA A 300 19.85 -9.03 23.24
C ALA A 300 18.74 -8.41 22.38
N ILE A 301 18.90 -8.40 21.05
CA ILE A 301 17.88 -7.90 20.12
C ILE A 301 16.57 -8.67 20.28
N ASN A 302 16.62 -10.00 20.35
CA ASN A 302 15.43 -10.83 20.54
C ASN A 302 14.78 -10.61 21.92
N LEU A 303 15.58 -10.50 22.98
CA LEU A 303 15.12 -10.16 24.33
C LEU A 303 14.34 -8.84 24.35
N ILE A 304 14.90 -7.80 23.74
CA ILE A 304 14.25 -6.49 23.67
C ILE A 304 12.97 -6.56 22.83
N CYS A 305 12.99 -7.32 21.73
CA CYS A 305 11.81 -7.48 20.88
C CYS A 305 10.67 -8.21 21.61
N GLU A 306 10.96 -9.25 22.38
CA GLU A 306 9.96 -10.08 23.05
C GLU A 306 9.45 -9.47 24.37
N LEU A 307 10.32 -8.83 25.14
CA LEU A 307 10.03 -8.37 26.49
C LEU A 307 9.88 -6.84 26.60
N GLY A 308 10.48 -6.10 25.66
CA GLY A 308 10.40 -4.64 25.64
C GLY A 308 10.90 -4.01 26.93
N ASN A 309 10.10 -3.09 27.46
CA ASN A 309 10.46 -2.32 28.65
C ASN A 309 10.70 -3.20 29.89
N ASP A 310 10.04 -4.35 30.02
CA ASP A 310 10.25 -5.29 31.15
C ASP A 310 11.71 -5.78 31.24
N PHE A 311 12.38 -5.87 30.10
CA PHE A 311 13.80 -6.20 30.00
C PHE A 311 14.67 -4.94 30.08
N MET A 312 14.28 -3.87 29.38
CA MET A 312 15.07 -2.63 29.27
C MET A 312 15.16 -1.83 30.57
N ASP A 313 14.10 -1.78 31.38
CA ASP A 313 14.05 -1.04 32.65
C ASP A 313 15.03 -1.59 33.70
N ARG A 314 15.63 -2.75 33.44
CA ARG A 314 16.69 -3.37 34.26
C ARG A 314 18.06 -2.76 34.01
N PHE A 315 18.18 -1.94 32.98
CA PHE A 315 19.40 -1.26 32.58
C PHE A 315 19.22 0.24 32.86
N GLU A 316 19.86 0.75 33.90
CA GLU A 316 19.90 2.18 34.17
C GLU A 316 20.93 2.85 33.26
N ILE A 317 20.47 3.59 32.25
CA ILE A 317 21.35 4.32 31.31
C ILE A 317 21.63 5.71 31.88
N LEU A 318 22.77 5.86 32.55
CA LEU A 318 23.23 7.15 33.06
C LEU A 318 24.30 7.76 32.17
N ASP A 319 24.00 9.00 31.80
CA ASP A 319 24.81 9.99 31.09
C ASP A 319 24.95 9.79 29.57
N ILE A 320 24.08 10.52 28.87
CA ILE A 320 23.87 10.53 27.42
C ILE A 320 24.90 11.44 26.72
N ASN A 321 25.77 12.12 27.50
CA ASN A 321 26.57 13.24 26.98
C ASN A 321 28.09 13.09 27.13
N ASN A 322 28.64 11.96 27.60
CA ASN A 322 30.09 11.77 27.60
C ASN A 322 30.49 10.32 27.29
N VAL A 323 30.76 10.09 26.00
CA VAL A 323 31.14 8.80 25.43
C VAL A 323 32.58 8.46 25.86
N ARG A 324 32.74 7.90 27.06
CA ARG A 324 33.90 7.07 27.42
C ARG A 324 33.42 5.67 27.78
N GLU A 325 34.32 4.69 27.73
CA GLU A 325 34.12 3.30 28.18
C GLU A 325 33.42 3.18 29.57
N GLU A 326 33.46 4.26 30.35
CA GLU A 326 32.79 4.43 31.65
C GLU A 326 31.29 4.15 31.61
N ALA A 327 30.50 4.58 30.62
CA ALA A 327 29.04 4.35 30.65
C ALA A 327 28.68 2.85 30.55
N VAL A 328 29.40 2.09 29.70
CA VAL A 328 29.16 0.64 29.52
C VAL A 328 29.71 -0.16 30.72
N THR A 329 30.86 0.25 31.27
CA THR A 329 31.44 -0.37 32.47
C THR A 329 30.63 -0.04 33.73
N ILE A 330 30.03 1.15 33.82
CA ILE A 330 29.10 1.55 34.90
C ILE A 330 27.78 0.79 34.78
N ILE A 331 27.19 0.66 33.59
CA ILE A 331 26.00 -0.18 33.38
C ILE A 331 26.32 -1.61 33.79
N SER A 332 27.46 -2.18 33.40
CA SER A 332 27.91 -3.52 33.80
C SER A 332 28.10 -3.66 35.33
N ASN A 333 28.76 -2.68 35.96
CA ASN A 333 29.02 -2.66 37.40
C ASN A 333 27.75 -2.44 38.24
N LYS A 334 26.79 -1.64 37.76
CA LYS A 334 25.48 -1.44 38.38
C LYS A 334 24.54 -2.61 38.10
N LEU A 335 24.59 -3.25 36.92
CA LEU A 335 23.87 -4.52 36.64
C LEU A 335 24.27 -5.57 37.67
N ARG A 336 25.58 -5.77 37.87
CA ARG A 336 26.11 -6.65 38.91
C ARG A 336 25.56 -6.31 40.31
N ASN A 337 25.31 -5.03 40.58
CA ASN A 337 24.74 -4.56 41.84
C ASN A 337 23.19 -4.54 41.87
N PHE A 338 22.50 -4.66 40.73
CA PHE A 338 21.05 -4.63 40.61
C PHE A 338 20.45 -6.05 40.66
N PHE A 339 21.16 -7.07 40.15
CA PHE A 339 20.78 -8.49 40.26
C PHE A 339 20.80 -9.05 41.70
N ILE A 340 20.96 -8.19 42.72
CA ILE A 340 21.23 -8.56 44.11
C ILE A 340 20.02 -9.21 44.81
N SER A 341 18.76 -9.17 44.34
CA SER A 341 17.68 -9.75 45.18
C SER A 341 17.64 -11.29 45.21
N ASP A 342 17.67 -11.95 44.04
CA ASP A 342 17.55 -13.41 43.93
C ASP A 342 18.91 -14.10 43.65
N VAL A 343 19.82 -13.46 42.91
CA VAL A 343 21.19 -13.97 42.72
C VAL A 343 21.99 -13.93 44.03
N GLU A 344 21.77 -12.92 44.89
CA GLU A 344 22.42 -12.86 46.21
C GLU A 344 21.89 -13.93 47.16
N ARG A 345 20.65 -14.42 47.01
CA ARG A 345 20.18 -15.59 47.79
C ARG A 345 20.99 -16.83 47.43
N VAL A 346 21.18 -17.08 46.15
CA VAL A 346 22.02 -18.18 45.67
C VAL A 346 23.48 -17.98 46.09
N ASN A 347 23.99 -16.76 46.01
CA ASN A 347 25.34 -16.42 46.43
C ASN A 347 25.54 -16.58 47.96
N ARG A 348 24.56 -16.20 48.78
CA ARG A 348 24.58 -16.42 50.24
C ARG A 348 24.56 -17.90 50.59
N LYS A 349 23.75 -18.71 49.90
CA LYS A 349 23.77 -20.17 50.06
C LYS A 349 25.12 -20.76 49.66
N TRP A 350 25.68 -20.28 48.54
CA TRP A 350 27.01 -20.68 48.07
C TRP A 350 28.12 -20.35 49.08
N ILE A 351 28.13 -19.13 49.62
CA ILE A 351 29.08 -18.67 50.65
C ILE A 351 28.96 -19.49 51.95
N ARG A 352 27.74 -19.93 52.30
CA ARG A 352 27.48 -20.77 53.46
C ARG A 352 27.69 -22.27 53.20
N GLN A 353 28.11 -22.65 51.99
CA GLN A 353 28.18 -24.05 51.54
C GLN A 353 26.84 -24.82 51.69
N GLU A 354 25.73 -24.10 51.61
CA GLU A 354 24.39 -24.69 51.57
C GLU A 354 24.07 -25.18 50.15
N GLU A 355 23.31 -26.26 50.04
CA GLU A 355 22.89 -26.80 48.76
C GLU A 355 21.94 -25.79 48.06
N ILE A 356 22.34 -25.37 46.86
CA ILE A 356 21.55 -24.45 46.05
C ILE A 356 20.49 -25.26 45.31
N ALA A 357 19.21 -25.05 45.65
CA ALA A 357 18.12 -25.76 45.01
C ALA A 357 17.97 -25.34 43.54
N LEU A 358 17.47 -26.26 42.72
CA LEU A 358 17.13 -26.03 41.31
C LEU A 358 16.23 -24.78 41.13
N SER A 359 15.28 -24.59 42.05
CA SER A 359 14.39 -23.43 42.06
C SER A 359 15.15 -22.11 42.22
N ASP A 360 16.16 -22.05 43.10
CA ASP A 360 16.89 -20.81 43.35
C ASP A 360 17.67 -20.38 42.11
N LYS A 361 18.25 -21.33 41.37
CA LYS A 361 18.97 -21.05 40.12
C LYS A 361 18.04 -20.66 38.98
N LEU A 362 16.87 -21.30 38.90
CA LEU A 362 15.82 -20.98 37.93
C LEU A 362 15.34 -19.53 38.09
N PHE A 363 15.02 -19.11 39.32
CA PHE A 363 14.48 -17.78 39.59
C PHE A 363 15.50 -16.68 39.34
N ALA A 364 16.76 -16.89 39.72
CA ALA A 364 17.84 -15.99 39.33
C ALA A 364 17.99 -15.90 37.81
N GLY A 365 17.85 -17.00 37.06
CA GLY A 365 17.82 -16.98 35.60
C GLY A 365 16.63 -16.20 35.01
N LEU A 366 15.44 -16.38 35.57
CA LEU A 366 14.21 -15.70 35.12
C LEU A 366 14.18 -14.20 35.48
N ASP A 367 14.76 -13.81 36.61
CA ASP A 367 14.95 -12.42 37.00
C ASP A 367 15.95 -11.71 36.08
N ILE A 368 17.06 -12.37 35.73
CA ILE A 368 18.01 -11.84 34.73
C ILE A 368 17.33 -11.64 33.37
N LEU A 369 16.44 -12.57 32.98
CA LEU A 369 15.69 -12.50 31.72
C LEU A 369 14.53 -11.51 31.76
N GLY A 370 14.16 -11.00 32.92
CA GLY A 370 13.05 -10.07 33.08
C GLY A 370 11.64 -10.62 33.00
N LEU A 371 11.51 -11.92 33.29
CA LEU A 371 10.24 -12.63 33.29
C LEU A 371 9.53 -12.59 34.65
N ILE A 372 10.11 -11.92 35.65
CA ILE A 372 9.58 -11.77 37.01
C ILE A 372 9.56 -10.28 37.39
N PRO A 373 8.49 -9.76 38.03
CA PRO A 373 8.39 -8.37 38.44
C PRO A 373 9.50 -7.91 39.41
N ILE A 374 10.00 -6.69 39.23
CA ILE A 374 11.03 -6.06 40.08
C ILE A 374 10.53 -5.95 41.52
N GLY A 375 11.30 -6.46 42.49
CA GLY A 375 10.98 -6.35 43.91
C GLY A 375 9.77 -7.17 44.36
N GLY A 376 9.20 -7.99 43.47
CA GLY A 376 8.17 -8.99 43.80
C GLY A 376 8.80 -10.11 44.59
N GLY A 377 9.12 -9.86 45.86
CA GLY A 377 9.69 -10.87 46.76
C GLY A 377 8.91 -12.18 46.65
N ILE A 378 9.63 -13.30 46.75
CA ILE A 378 9.17 -14.71 46.74
C ILE A 378 7.70 -14.85 47.18
N SER A 379 6.75 -14.63 46.29
CA SER A 379 5.33 -14.62 46.65
C SER A 379 4.64 -15.66 45.80
N LYS A 380 4.33 -16.79 46.44
CA LYS A 380 3.34 -17.85 46.11
C LYS A 380 3.33 -18.46 44.69
N GLY A 381 3.51 -17.71 43.62
CA GLY A 381 3.69 -18.21 42.24
C GLY A 381 4.97 -19.04 42.04
N THR A 382 5.89 -19.06 43.00
CA THR A 382 7.18 -19.77 42.89
C THR A 382 7.05 -21.29 42.80
N LYS A 383 6.05 -21.89 43.43
CA LYS A 383 5.80 -23.34 43.30
C LYS A 383 5.26 -23.71 41.92
N LEU A 384 4.36 -22.88 41.38
CA LEU A 384 3.69 -23.12 40.10
C LEU A 384 4.63 -22.91 38.91
N VAL A 385 5.50 -21.89 38.96
CA VAL A 385 6.58 -21.72 37.99
C VAL A 385 7.47 -22.95 38.00
N ALA A 386 7.95 -23.41 39.17
CA ALA A 386 8.81 -24.59 39.26
C ALA A 386 8.14 -25.88 38.75
N GLN A 387 6.82 -26.01 38.88
CA GLN A 387 6.05 -27.15 38.37
C GLN A 387 5.80 -27.07 36.85
N GLY A 388 5.53 -25.87 36.34
CA GLY A 388 5.12 -25.61 34.96
C GLY A 388 6.28 -25.35 33.98
N VAL A 389 7.44 -24.92 34.49
CA VAL A 389 8.61 -24.48 33.70
C VAL A 389 9.05 -25.49 32.65
N ARG A 390 9.02 -26.79 32.99
CA ARG A 390 9.40 -27.88 32.08
C ARG A 390 8.47 -28.01 30.86
N PHE A 391 7.27 -27.44 30.95
CA PHE A 391 6.27 -27.46 29.88
C PHE A 391 6.23 -26.16 29.08
N ALA A 392 6.78 -25.07 29.63
CA ALA A 392 6.84 -23.79 28.95
C ALA A 392 7.96 -23.82 27.89
N LYS A 393 7.57 -23.60 26.63
CA LYS A 393 8.52 -23.55 25.49
C LYS A 393 8.75 -22.13 24.98
N THR A 394 8.03 -21.14 25.50
CA THR A 394 8.02 -19.75 25.03
C THR A 394 8.13 -18.79 26.20
N THR A 395 8.80 -17.65 26.00
CA THR A 395 8.89 -16.55 26.99
C THR A 395 7.52 -16.12 27.50
N LYS A 396 6.53 -16.06 26.60
CA LYS A 396 5.13 -15.80 26.94
C LYS A 396 4.57 -16.82 27.95
N GLY A 397 4.84 -18.10 27.75
CA GLY A 397 4.43 -19.18 28.67
C GLY A 397 5.03 -19.03 30.06
N PHE A 398 6.32 -18.71 30.13
CA PHE A 398 7.02 -18.44 31.39
C PHE A 398 6.48 -17.20 32.12
N LYS A 399 6.28 -16.11 31.38
CA LYS A 399 5.68 -14.88 31.92
C LYS A 399 4.28 -15.16 32.48
N GLY A 400 3.48 -15.94 31.74
CA GLY A 400 2.19 -16.40 32.25
C GLY A 400 2.31 -17.22 33.52
N LEU A 401 3.25 -18.17 33.60
CA LEU A 401 3.48 -18.95 34.82
C LEU A 401 3.91 -18.07 36.00
N ALA A 402 4.70 -17.03 35.76
CA ALA A 402 5.08 -16.06 36.80
C ALA A 402 3.88 -15.25 37.30
N HIS A 403 2.90 -14.99 36.44
CA HIS A 403 1.64 -14.32 36.79
C HIS A 403 0.53 -15.29 37.26
N LEU A 404 0.78 -16.61 37.21
CA LEU A 404 -0.20 -17.60 37.62
C LEU A 404 -0.32 -17.65 39.14
N THR A 405 -1.54 -17.57 39.63
CA THR A 405 -1.86 -17.55 41.06
C THR A 405 -2.33 -18.91 41.56
N GLU A 406 -2.02 -19.25 42.82
CA GLU A 406 -2.49 -20.49 43.47
C GLU A 406 -4.01 -20.60 43.52
N ASP A 407 -4.72 -19.47 43.64
CA ASP A 407 -6.18 -19.42 43.63
C ASP A 407 -6.77 -19.94 42.30
N LEU A 408 -6.16 -19.57 41.18
CA LEU A 408 -6.57 -20.05 39.86
C LEU A 408 -6.35 -21.56 39.72
N VAL A 409 -5.22 -22.07 40.23
CA VAL A 409 -4.92 -23.51 40.23
C VAL A 409 -5.83 -24.27 41.20
N ALA A 410 -6.14 -23.72 42.37
CA ALA A 410 -7.08 -24.30 43.32
C ALA A 410 -8.50 -24.37 42.75
N THR A 411 -8.89 -23.37 41.95
CA THR A 411 -10.24 -23.29 41.36
C THR A 411 -10.42 -24.26 40.19
N TYR A 412 -9.45 -24.34 39.27
CA TYR A 412 -9.61 -25.07 38.01
C TYR A 412 -8.67 -26.28 37.85
N GLY A 413 -7.83 -26.57 38.84
CA GLY A 413 -6.93 -27.72 38.87
C GLY A 413 -5.54 -27.47 38.24
N ASP A 414 -4.69 -28.50 38.33
CA ASP A 414 -3.29 -28.46 37.89
C ASP A 414 -3.13 -28.31 36.36
N ASP A 415 -4.16 -28.66 35.57
CA ASP A 415 -4.16 -28.52 34.11
C ASP A 415 -3.97 -27.06 33.66
N VAL A 416 -4.37 -26.09 34.51
CA VAL A 416 -4.11 -24.66 34.30
C VAL A 416 -2.62 -24.38 34.16
N VAL A 417 -1.77 -25.07 34.92
CA VAL A 417 -0.31 -24.86 34.87
C VAL A 417 0.21 -25.20 33.47
N LEU A 418 -0.23 -26.33 32.91
CA LEU A 418 0.16 -26.73 31.54
C LEU A 418 -0.41 -25.77 30.50
N PHE A 419 -1.68 -25.37 30.66
CA PHE A 419 -2.35 -24.46 29.74
C PHE A 419 -1.67 -23.08 29.71
N VAL A 420 -1.33 -22.53 30.89
CA VAL A 420 -0.63 -21.24 31.00
C VAL A 420 0.83 -21.36 30.56
N ALA A 421 1.50 -22.49 30.80
CA ALA A 421 2.83 -22.74 30.25
C ALA A 421 2.84 -22.68 28.70
N LYS A 422 1.74 -23.06 28.06
CA LYS A 422 1.58 -23.02 26.61
C LYS A 422 1.16 -21.64 26.09
N HIS A 423 0.17 -21.00 26.73
CA HIS A 423 -0.50 -19.80 26.20
C HIS A 423 -0.12 -18.49 26.91
N GLY A 424 0.56 -18.56 28.04
CA GLY A 424 1.00 -17.43 28.85
C GLY A 424 -0.15 -16.62 29.45
N ASP A 425 0.03 -15.30 29.53
CA ASP A 425 -0.97 -14.36 30.06
C ASP A 425 -2.31 -14.42 29.31
N ASP A 426 -2.30 -14.73 28.01
CA ASP A 426 -3.53 -14.90 27.24
C ASP A 426 -4.31 -16.13 27.71
N GLY A 427 -3.61 -17.19 28.14
CA GLY A 427 -4.22 -18.34 28.77
C GLY A 427 -4.90 -17.97 30.09
N ILE A 428 -4.23 -17.18 30.95
CA ILE A 428 -4.83 -16.68 32.21
C ILE A 428 -6.08 -15.83 31.93
N LYS A 429 -5.98 -14.88 30.99
CA LYS A 429 -7.11 -14.03 30.59
C LYS A 429 -8.28 -14.88 30.08
N ALA A 430 -8.00 -15.87 29.23
CA ALA A 430 -9.03 -16.71 28.65
C ALA A 430 -9.68 -17.65 29.68
N ILE A 431 -8.91 -18.19 30.63
CA ILE A 431 -9.44 -18.97 31.75
C ILE A 431 -10.42 -18.12 32.55
N LYS A 432 -10.01 -16.92 32.96
CA LYS A 432 -10.87 -16.01 33.73
C LYS A 432 -12.12 -15.60 32.95
N ALA A 433 -11.98 -15.34 31.64
CA ALA A 433 -13.08 -14.90 30.79
C ALA A 433 -14.13 -15.99 30.54
N THR A 434 -13.76 -17.27 30.62
CA THR A 434 -14.63 -18.41 30.29
C THR A 434 -14.93 -19.32 31.48
N ASP A 435 -14.51 -18.95 32.68
CA ASP A 435 -14.63 -19.76 33.89
C ASP A 435 -14.02 -21.17 33.67
N GLY A 436 -12.79 -21.21 33.13
CA GLY A 436 -12.04 -22.44 32.89
C GLY A 436 -12.41 -23.22 31.62
N LYS A 437 -13.58 -22.96 31.01
CA LYS A 437 -14.04 -23.70 29.81
C LYS A 437 -13.09 -23.64 28.61
N ILE A 438 -12.27 -22.58 28.53
CA ILE A 438 -11.30 -22.41 27.44
C ILE A 438 -10.39 -23.64 27.26
N MET A 439 -10.03 -24.33 28.34
CA MET A 439 -9.11 -25.48 28.28
C MET A 439 -9.69 -26.61 27.43
N HIS A 440 -11.01 -26.84 27.51
CA HIS A 440 -11.71 -27.81 26.65
C HIS A 440 -11.93 -27.25 25.24
N LEU A 441 -12.34 -25.98 25.11
CA LEU A 441 -12.58 -25.38 23.80
C LEU A 441 -11.33 -25.35 22.91
N SER A 442 -10.15 -25.08 23.49
CA SER A 442 -8.88 -25.12 22.75
C SER A 442 -8.45 -26.53 22.35
N GLN A 443 -8.80 -27.55 23.15
CA GLN A 443 -8.54 -28.94 22.79
C GLN A 443 -9.43 -29.39 21.64
N GLN A 444 -10.68 -28.92 21.61
CA GLN A 444 -11.66 -29.33 20.61
C GLN A 444 -11.48 -28.59 19.28
N TYR A 445 -11.27 -27.26 19.31
CA TYR A 445 -11.29 -26.40 18.13
C TYR A 445 -9.93 -25.76 17.81
N GLY A 446 -8.89 -26.06 18.60
CA GLY A 446 -7.51 -25.61 18.40
C GLY A 446 -7.10 -24.38 19.21
N ASP A 447 -5.79 -24.13 19.23
CA ASP A 447 -5.15 -23.12 20.08
C ASP A 447 -5.55 -21.66 19.76
N GLU A 448 -5.99 -21.39 18.52
CA GLU A 448 -6.43 -20.06 18.08
C GLU A 448 -7.62 -19.53 18.89
N VAL A 449 -8.44 -20.43 19.46
CA VAL A 449 -9.54 -20.08 20.34
C VAL A 449 -9.06 -19.28 21.55
N VAL A 450 -7.88 -19.61 22.10
CA VAL A 450 -7.30 -18.88 23.24
C VAL A 450 -7.03 -17.43 22.89
N ARG A 451 -6.54 -17.18 21.67
CA ARG A 451 -6.27 -15.84 21.15
C ARG A 451 -7.55 -15.05 20.90
N TYR A 452 -8.60 -15.69 20.39
CA TYR A 452 -9.90 -15.04 20.19
C TYR A 452 -10.54 -14.64 21.54
N VAL A 453 -10.53 -15.55 22.52
CA VAL A 453 -11.10 -15.29 23.85
C VAL A 453 -10.27 -14.29 24.64
N SER A 454 -8.93 -14.33 24.56
CA SER A 454 -8.10 -13.34 25.24
C SER A 454 -8.33 -11.92 24.71
N LYS A 455 -8.67 -11.79 23.41
CA LYS A 455 -8.92 -10.51 22.73
C LYS A 455 -10.34 -9.99 22.92
N TYR A 456 -11.36 -10.84 22.83
CA TYR A 456 -12.78 -10.45 22.82
C TYR A 456 -13.57 -10.89 24.05
N GLY A 457 -12.95 -11.59 25.00
CA GLY A 457 -13.56 -12.03 26.26
C GLY A 457 -14.42 -13.29 26.13
N GLY A 458 -15.21 -13.57 27.18
CA GLY A 458 -15.96 -14.83 27.32
C GLY A 458 -17.04 -15.05 26.27
N ASP A 459 -17.59 -13.97 25.70
CA ASP A 459 -18.61 -14.06 24.66
C ASP A 459 -18.04 -14.63 23.34
N ALA A 460 -16.74 -14.46 23.07
CA ALA A 460 -16.09 -15.17 21.97
C ALA A 460 -16.06 -16.68 22.23
N GLY A 461 -15.85 -17.09 23.47
CA GLY A 461 -15.91 -18.50 23.89
C GLY A 461 -17.28 -19.09 23.64
N LYS A 462 -18.35 -18.37 24.01
CA LYS A 462 -19.74 -18.77 23.74
C LYS A 462 -20.05 -18.86 22.24
N ALA A 463 -19.56 -17.90 21.44
CA ALA A 463 -19.76 -17.92 19.99
C ALA A 463 -19.06 -19.15 19.36
N ILE A 464 -17.83 -19.45 19.78
CA ILE A 464 -17.08 -20.61 19.30
C ILE A 464 -17.74 -21.91 19.79
N GLU A 465 -18.24 -21.98 21.02
CA GLU A 465 -19.01 -23.12 21.52
C GLU A 465 -20.28 -23.36 20.69
N LYS A 466 -20.98 -22.29 20.27
CA LYS A 466 -22.20 -22.38 19.45
C LYS A 466 -21.91 -22.81 18.00
N TYR A 467 -20.88 -22.26 17.38
CA TYR A 467 -20.62 -22.40 15.93
C TYR A 467 -19.51 -23.40 15.59
N GLY A 468 -18.73 -23.81 16.59
CA GLY A 468 -17.66 -24.80 16.49
C GLY A 468 -16.63 -24.52 15.40
N ASP A 469 -16.25 -25.57 14.68
CA ASP A 469 -15.26 -25.52 13.59
C ASP A 469 -15.60 -24.48 12.52
N THR A 470 -16.88 -24.18 12.30
CA THR A 470 -17.29 -23.19 11.32
C THR A 470 -16.81 -21.80 11.70
N ALA A 471 -16.90 -21.42 12.98
CA ALA A 471 -16.41 -20.12 13.45
C ALA A 471 -14.88 -20.02 13.29
N VAL A 472 -14.16 -21.07 13.69
CA VAL A 472 -12.70 -21.11 13.61
C VAL A 472 -12.22 -21.08 12.16
N PHE A 473 -12.82 -21.90 11.28
CA PHE A 473 -12.51 -21.93 9.86
C PHE A 473 -12.71 -20.56 9.20
N LEU A 474 -13.87 -19.92 9.43
CA LEU A 474 -14.14 -18.62 8.84
C LEU A 474 -13.20 -17.53 9.38
N ALA A 475 -12.86 -17.56 10.67
CA ALA A 475 -11.91 -16.62 11.26
C ALA A 475 -10.47 -16.81 10.73
N GLN A 476 -10.06 -18.05 10.44
CA GLN A 476 -8.79 -18.31 9.78
C GLN A 476 -8.77 -17.81 8.32
N GLN A 477 -9.89 -17.94 7.60
CA GLN A 477 -9.98 -17.54 6.20
C GLN A 477 -10.11 -16.03 6.01
N TYR A 478 -10.88 -15.35 6.86
CA TYR A 478 -11.24 -13.94 6.65
C TYR A 478 -10.78 -13.00 7.78
N GLY A 479 -10.15 -13.53 8.83
CA GLY A 479 -9.57 -12.77 9.93
C GLY A 479 -10.41 -12.80 11.22
N ASP A 480 -9.79 -12.37 12.32
CA ASP A 480 -10.36 -12.41 13.68
C ASP A 480 -11.71 -11.71 13.83
N ASP A 481 -11.98 -10.70 13.01
CA ASP A 481 -13.21 -9.91 13.09
C ASP A 481 -14.44 -10.77 12.86
N VAL A 482 -14.31 -11.91 12.18
CA VAL A 482 -15.36 -12.91 12.07
C VAL A 482 -15.88 -13.34 13.44
N VAL A 483 -15.01 -13.60 14.42
CA VAL A 483 -15.44 -14.00 15.77
C VAL A 483 -16.25 -12.90 16.43
N ARG A 484 -15.79 -11.65 16.30
CA ARG A 484 -16.52 -10.47 16.78
C ARG A 484 -17.89 -10.34 16.14
N TYR A 485 -18.00 -10.55 14.82
CA TYR A 485 -19.27 -10.48 14.11
C TYR A 485 -20.22 -11.60 14.50
N LEU A 486 -19.73 -12.82 14.75
CA LEU A 486 -20.53 -13.92 15.27
C LEU A 486 -21.06 -13.62 16.68
N MET A 487 -20.26 -12.97 17.52
CA MET A 487 -20.70 -12.52 18.85
C MET A 487 -21.83 -11.49 18.76
N LEU A 488 -21.70 -10.50 17.87
CA LEU A 488 -22.63 -9.37 17.79
C LEU A 488 -23.92 -9.71 17.02
N TYR A 489 -23.82 -10.54 15.97
CA TYR A 489 -24.90 -10.76 15.01
C TYR A 489 -25.32 -12.22 14.88
N GLY A 490 -24.67 -13.15 15.58
CA GLY A 490 -25.08 -14.55 15.65
C GLY A 490 -25.27 -15.21 14.28
N ASP A 491 -26.42 -15.84 14.10
CA ASP A 491 -26.74 -16.66 12.93
C ASP A 491 -26.85 -15.82 11.65
N ASP A 492 -27.28 -14.56 11.78
CA ASP A 492 -27.30 -13.62 10.65
C ASP A 492 -25.89 -13.21 10.23
N GLY A 493 -25.02 -12.93 11.20
CA GLY A 493 -23.60 -12.66 10.94
C GLY A 493 -22.93 -13.85 10.25
N LEU A 494 -23.19 -15.06 10.76
CA LEU A 494 -22.68 -16.30 10.16
C LEU A 494 -23.13 -16.44 8.70
N ARG A 495 -24.44 -16.32 8.43
CA ARG A 495 -25.01 -16.42 7.08
C ARG A 495 -24.34 -15.43 6.12
N VAL A 496 -24.21 -14.17 6.54
CA VAL A 496 -23.64 -13.11 5.69
C VAL A 496 -22.16 -13.39 5.40
N ILE A 497 -21.39 -13.80 6.40
CA ILE A 497 -19.96 -14.13 6.23
C ILE A 497 -19.79 -15.39 5.35
N GLN A 498 -20.61 -16.42 5.53
CA GLN A 498 -20.54 -17.61 4.66
C GLN A 498 -20.85 -17.29 3.20
N LYS A 499 -21.75 -16.34 2.95
CA LYS A 499 -22.16 -15.97 1.60
C LYS A 499 -21.20 -15.01 0.90
N TYR A 500 -20.67 -14.02 1.62
CA TYR A 500 -19.86 -12.94 1.04
C TYR A 500 -18.38 -12.98 1.43
N GLY A 501 -18.02 -13.78 2.43
CA GLY A 501 -16.65 -14.04 2.85
C GLY A 501 -15.82 -12.77 3.07
N LYS A 502 -14.74 -12.66 2.31
CA LYS A 502 -13.78 -11.55 2.41
C LYS A 502 -14.41 -10.20 2.05
N ASP A 503 -15.40 -10.16 1.17
CA ASP A 503 -15.99 -8.90 0.70
C ASP A 503 -16.72 -8.17 1.83
N VAL A 504 -17.48 -8.91 2.66
CA VAL A 504 -18.17 -8.29 3.79
C VAL A 504 -17.21 -7.85 4.89
N VAL A 505 -16.12 -8.59 5.11
CA VAL A 505 -15.08 -8.17 6.06
C VAL A 505 -14.40 -6.88 5.58
N LEU A 506 -14.06 -6.79 4.29
CA LEU A 506 -13.48 -5.59 3.70
C LEU A 506 -14.43 -4.39 3.81
N LEU A 507 -15.71 -4.57 3.42
CA LEU A 507 -16.70 -3.50 3.53
C LEU A 507 -16.89 -3.02 4.97
N SER A 508 -16.88 -3.94 5.94
CA SER A 508 -16.99 -3.60 7.35
C SER A 508 -15.74 -2.90 7.89
N SER A 509 -14.55 -3.20 7.35
CA SER A 509 -13.34 -2.44 7.69
C SER A 509 -13.38 -0.98 7.20
N VAL A 510 -14.12 -0.70 6.12
CA VAL A 510 -14.22 0.64 5.52
C VAL A 510 -15.39 1.43 6.10
N TYR A 511 -16.54 0.78 6.33
CA TYR A 511 -17.79 1.44 6.73
C TYR A 511 -18.25 1.08 8.15
N GLY A 512 -17.47 0.29 8.89
CA GLY A 512 -17.78 -0.21 10.21
C GLY A 512 -18.71 -1.43 10.21
N ASP A 513 -18.94 -1.97 11.40
CA ASP A 513 -19.77 -3.18 11.65
C ASP A 513 -21.24 -3.00 11.20
N GLU A 514 -21.64 -1.77 10.88
CA GLU A 514 -22.98 -1.41 10.43
C GLU A 514 -23.37 -2.12 9.13
N VAL A 515 -22.40 -2.48 8.27
CA VAL A 515 -22.68 -3.25 7.05
C VAL A 515 -23.29 -4.62 7.37
N ILE A 516 -22.72 -5.33 8.34
CA ILE A 516 -23.22 -6.66 8.75
C ILE A 516 -24.53 -6.50 9.51
N LYS A 517 -24.62 -5.50 10.40
CA LYS A 517 -25.87 -5.16 11.11
C LYS A 517 -27.02 -4.94 10.12
N LEU A 518 -26.84 -4.07 9.14
CA LEU A 518 -27.88 -3.76 8.17
C LEU A 518 -28.23 -4.97 7.30
N SER A 519 -27.24 -5.78 6.91
CA SER A 519 -27.48 -7.01 6.15
C SER A 519 -28.24 -8.05 6.96
N ALA A 520 -28.00 -8.15 8.27
CA ALA A 520 -28.74 -9.01 9.18
C ALA A 520 -30.22 -8.59 9.27
N PHE A 521 -30.49 -7.29 9.45
CA PHE A 521 -31.87 -6.78 9.60
C PHE A 521 -32.66 -6.69 8.29
N TYR A 522 -32.01 -6.30 7.20
CA TYR A 522 -32.71 -5.95 5.94
C TYR A 522 -32.46 -6.93 4.79
N GLY A 523 -31.61 -7.93 5.00
CA GLY A 523 -31.27 -8.96 4.04
C GLY A 523 -30.04 -8.66 3.20
N ASP A 524 -29.63 -9.67 2.45
CA ASP A 524 -28.32 -9.72 1.77
C ASP A 524 -28.13 -8.68 0.65
N ASP A 525 -29.22 -8.11 0.12
CA ASP A 525 -29.17 -7.05 -0.90
C ASP A 525 -28.37 -5.82 -0.43
N VAL A 526 -28.30 -5.60 0.89
CA VAL A 526 -27.50 -4.54 1.52
C VAL A 526 -26.03 -4.61 1.08
N ILE A 527 -25.44 -5.81 1.05
CA ILE A 527 -24.03 -5.97 0.68
C ILE A 527 -23.79 -5.52 -0.76
N SER A 528 -24.69 -5.87 -1.67
CA SER A 528 -24.61 -5.42 -3.07
C SER A 528 -24.73 -3.90 -3.19
N TYR A 529 -25.67 -3.30 -2.48
CA TYR A 529 -25.88 -1.86 -2.51
C TYR A 529 -24.72 -1.06 -1.89
N VAL A 530 -24.18 -1.53 -0.77
CA VAL A 530 -23.02 -0.90 -0.12
C VAL A 530 -21.77 -1.07 -0.97
N SER A 531 -21.55 -2.25 -1.57
CA SER A 531 -20.44 -2.45 -2.51
C SER A 531 -20.50 -1.49 -3.70
N LYS A 532 -21.70 -1.29 -4.26
CA LYS A 532 -21.90 -0.44 -5.45
C LYS A 532 -21.89 1.07 -5.17
N TYR A 533 -22.47 1.49 -4.03
CA TYR A 533 -22.73 2.91 -3.74
C TYR A 533 -22.00 3.45 -2.51
N GLY A 534 -21.23 2.62 -1.81
CA GLY A 534 -20.39 2.99 -0.68
C GLY A 534 -21.18 3.64 0.45
N SER A 535 -20.66 4.78 0.95
CA SER A 535 -21.26 5.54 2.05
C SER A 535 -22.70 5.98 1.80
N ASN A 536 -23.08 6.28 0.55
CA ASN A 536 -24.48 6.59 0.22
C ASN A 536 -25.38 5.38 0.44
N GLY A 537 -24.88 4.17 0.16
CA GLY A 537 -25.60 2.92 0.43
C GLY A 537 -25.87 2.72 1.91
N VAL A 538 -24.82 2.84 2.73
CA VAL A 538 -24.91 2.71 4.18
C VAL A 538 -25.85 3.76 4.76
N GLN A 539 -25.65 5.05 4.46
CA GLN A 539 -26.47 6.14 5.00
C GLN A 539 -27.95 6.00 4.65
N SER A 540 -28.24 5.64 3.41
CA SER A 540 -29.61 5.48 2.91
C SER A 540 -30.33 4.33 3.62
N ILE A 541 -29.69 3.17 3.70
CA ILE A 541 -30.29 1.97 4.31
C ILE A 541 -30.37 2.11 5.82
N ALA A 542 -29.35 2.67 6.48
CA ALA A 542 -29.36 2.90 7.92
C ALA A 542 -30.52 3.81 8.35
N LYS A 543 -30.80 4.88 7.57
CA LYS A 543 -31.84 5.84 7.92
C LYS A 543 -33.26 5.38 7.55
N TYR A 544 -33.43 4.68 6.42
CA TYR A 544 -34.77 4.40 5.87
C TYR A 544 -35.12 2.91 5.76
N GLY A 545 -34.17 2.01 5.98
CA GLY A 545 -34.38 0.57 6.13
C GLY A 545 -35.15 -0.09 4.98
N HIS A 546 -36.16 -0.89 5.32
CA HIS A 546 -36.98 -1.62 4.35
C HIS A 546 -37.67 -0.73 3.31
N GLU A 547 -38.00 0.52 3.64
CA GLU A 547 -38.69 1.40 2.70
C GLU A 547 -37.81 1.70 1.48
N VAL A 548 -36.55 2.08 1.70
CA VAL A 548 -35.66 2.42 0.60
C VAL A 548 -35.26 1.20 -0.22
N ILE A 549 -35.14 0.04 0.42
CA ILE A 549 -34.89 -1.25 -0.25
C ILE A 549 -36.07 -1.65 -1.12
N SER A 550 -37.30 -1.50 -0.63
CA SER A 550 -38.52 -1.79 -1.40
C SER A 550 -38.64 -0.88 -2.63
N LEU A 551 -38.35 0.42 -2.46
CA LEU A 551 -38.31 1.37 -3.57
C LEU A 551 -37.20 1.03 -4.58
N ALA A 552 -36.02 0.61 -4.12
CA ALA A 552 -34.93 0.16 -4.97
C ALA A 552 -35.32 -1.06 -5.80
N LYS A 553 -35.94 -2.07 -5.19
CA LYS A 553 -36.46 -3.26 -5.90
C LYS A 553 -37.50 -2.90 -6.95
N LYS A 554 -38.37 -1.92 -6.67
CA LYS A 554 -39.46 -1.53 -7.57
C LYS A 554 -39.02 -0.61 -8.71
N HIS A 555 -38.02 0.25 -8.49
CA HIS A 555 -37.70 1.35 -9.39
C HIS A 555 -36.25 1.39 -9.90
N GLY A 556 -35.37 0.56 -9.36
CA GLY A 556 -33.94 0.48 -9.69
C GLY A 556 -33.06 0.79 -8.49
N ASP A 557 -31.89 0.17 -8.44
CA ASP A 557 -30.91 0.30 -7.34
C ASP A 557 -30.35 1.72 -7.17
N ASP A 558 -30.37 2.54 -8.22
CA ASP A 558 -30.07 3.97 -8.18
C ASP A 558 -30.86 4.74 -7.12
N VAL A 559 -32.02 4.23 -6.68
CA VAL A 559 -32.76 4.77 -5.53
C VAL A 559 -31.85 4.85 -4.30
N ILE A 560 -31.07 3.79 -4.02
CA ILE A 560 -30.18 3.75 -2.86
C ILE A 560 -29.20 4.91 -2.89
N ARG A 561 -28.53 5.11 -4.05
CA ARG A 561 -27.58 6.19 -4.28
C ARG A 561 -28.21 7.56 -4.05
N TYR A 562 -29.31 7.86 -4.72
CA TYR A 562 -29.90 9.20 -4.69
C TYR A 562 -30.56 9.53 -3.36
N VAL A 563 -31.14 8.55 -2.68
CA VAL A 563 -31.67 8.73 -1.33
C VAL A 563 -30.53 8.96 -0.33
N GLY A 564 -29.39 8.28 -0.48
CA GLY A 564 -28.19 8.57 0.30
C GLY A 564 -27.70 10.00 0.10
N MET A 565 -27.57 10.43 -1.16
CA MET A 565 -27.07 11.78 -1.50
C MET A 565 -28.01 12.93 -1.07
N TYR A 566 -29.33 12.71 -1.11
CA TYR A 566 -30.32 13.80 -0.97
C TYR A 566 -31.26 13.66 0.24
N GLY A 567 -31.12 12.62 1.04
CA GLY A 567 -31.90 12.41 2.25
C GLY A 567 -33.41 12.36 2.00
N ASP A 568 -34.18 13.08 2.83
CA ASP A 568 -35.65 13.00 2.85
C ASP A 568 -36.27 13.49 1.54
N ASN A 569 -35.64 14.47 0.88
CA ASN A 569 -36.04 14.92 -0.45
C ASN A 569 -35.87 13.82 -1.50
N GLY A 570 -34.77 13.06 -1.40
CA GLY A 570 -34.51 11.92 -2.26
C GLY A 570 -35.55 10.82 -2.06
N LEU A 571 -35.85 10.48 -0.80
CA LEU A 571 -36.86 9.47 -0.46
C LEU A 571 -38.26 9.88 -0.98
N SER A 572 -38.65 11.14 -0.77
CA SER A 572 -39.92 11.66 -1.24
C SER A 572 -40.06 11.58 -2.77
N LEU A 573 -38.99 11.84 -3.52
CA LEU A 573 -38.96 11.66 -4.97
C LEU A 573 -38.96 10.19 -5.37
N ALA A 574 -38.22 9.33 -4.67
CA ALA A 574 -38.21 7.88 -4.93
C ALA A 574 -39.62 7.26 -4.80
N ARG A 575 -40.42 7.71 -3.83
CA ARG A 575 -41.85 7.32 -3.69
C ARG A 575 -42.71 7.65 -4.92
N LYS A 576 -42.26 8.59 -5.76
CA LYS A 576 -42.93 8.93 -7.03
C LYS A 576 -42.50 8.06 -8.21
N GLY A 577 -41.67 7.05 -7.98
CA GLY A 577 -41.24 6.08 -8.98
C GLY A 577 -40.21 6.61 -9.96
N LYS A 578 -40.17 6.02 -11.16
CA LYS A 578 -39.14 6.32 -12.18
C LYS A 578 -39.05 7.80 -12.57
N ALA A 579 -40.18 8.52 -12.53
CA ALA A 579 -40.21 9.97 -12.78
C ALA A 579 -39.44 10.76 -11.71
N GLY A 580 -39.57 10.40 -10.44
CA GLY A 580 -38.80 11.02 -9.36
C GLY A 580 -37.32 10.67 -9.44
N LEU A 581 -36.98 9.44 -9.86
CA LEU A 581 -35.60 9.03 -10.12
C LEU A 581 -34.95 9.83 -11.25
N PHE A 582 -35.70 10.07 -12.33
CA PHE A 582 -35.27 10.94 -13.43
C PHE A 582 -34.97 12.37 -12.94
N VAL A 583 -35.83 12.92 -12.08
CA VAL A 583 -35.61 14.22 -11.45
C VAL A 583 -34.33 14.20 -10.62
N MET A 584 -34.13 13.22 -9.73
CA MET A 584 -32.92 13.15 -8.90
C MET A 584 -31.62 13.00 -9.71
N ARG A 585 -31.69 12.30 -10.85
CA ARG A 585 -30.55 12.05 -11.72
C ARG A 585 -30.08 13.29 -12.46
N PHE A 586 -31.02 14.10 -12.96
CA PHE A 586 -30.68 15.17 -13.89
C PHE A 586 -30.95 16.57 -13.35
N MET A 587 -31.84 16.71 -12.38
CA MET A 587 -32.25 18.00 -11.87
C MET A 587 -31.49 18.37 -10.59
N PRO A 588 -31.20 19.68 -10.36
CA PRO A 588 -30.56 20.12 -9.12
C PRO A 588 -31.52 20.07 -7.92
N PRO A 589 -31.01 19.89 -6.68
CA PRO A 589 -31.84 19.74 -5.47
C PRO A 589 -32.84 20.89 -5.23
N LYS A 590 -32.51 22.10 -5.68
CA LYS A 590 -33.35 23.30 -5.54
C LYS A 590 -34.76 23.11 -6.11
N ILE A 591 -34.94 22.25 -7.12
CA ILE A 591 -36.24 22.06 -7.77
C ILE A 591 -36.99 20.81 -7.29
N PHE A 592 -36.41 20.03 -6.36
CA PHE A 592 -37.01 18.78 -5.88
C PHE A 592 -38.37 18.99 -5.23
N ALA A 593 -38.51 20.00 -4.36
CA ALA A 593 -39.77 20.32 -3.70
C ALA A 593 -40.88 20.68 -4.72
N SER A 594 -40.53 21.49 -5.73
CA SER A 594 -41.44 21.86 -6.83
C SER A 594 -41.87 20.64 -7.63
N CYS A 595 -40.94 19.80 -8.06
CA CYS A 595 -41.27 18.58 -8.81
C CYS A 595 -42.13 17.62 -7.98
N THR A 596 -41.79 17.41 -6.71
CA THR A 596 -42.49 16.46 -5.82
C THR A 596 -43.99 16.75 -5.72
N LYS A 597 -44.39 18.02 -5.64
CA LYS A 597 -45.79 18.45 -5.56
C LYS A 597 -46.59 18.09 -6.83
N PHE A 598 -45.94 18.19 -8.00
CA PHE A 598 -46.62 18.09 -9.29
C PHE A 598 -46.39 16.77 -10.03
N ILE A 599 -45.52 15.87 -9.55
CA ILE A 599 -45.27 14.56 -10.20
C ILE A 599 -46.54 13.71 -10.32
N LYS A 600 -47.52 13.87 -9.42
CA LYS A 600 -48.82 13.19 -9.55
C LYS A 600 -49.59 13.55 -10.83
N TYR A 601 -49.31 14.70 -11.43
CA TYR A 601 -49.89 15.16 -12.69
C TYR A 601 -49.04 14.80 -13.92
N GLY A 602 -47.99 13.98 -13.74
CA GLY A 602 -47.09 13.53 -14.79
C GLY A 602 -45.75 14.27 -14.84
N LEU A 603 -44.75 13.63 -15.45
CA LEU A 603 -43.39 14.16 -15.58
C LEU A 603 -43.38 15.48 -16.35
N ALA A 604 -44.16 15.60 -17.43
CA ALA A 604 -44.25 16.80 -18.25
C ALA A 604 -44.77 18.02 -17.45
N ALA A 605 -45.84 17.85 -16.67
CA ALA A 605 -46.38 18.92 -15.82
C ALA A 605 -45.37 19.37 -14.76
N SER A 606 -44.62 18.43 -14.20
CA SER A 606 -43.57 18.70 -13.19
C SER A 606 -42.40 19.49 -13.77
N LEU A 607 -41.95 19.09 -14.97
CA LEU A 607 -40.86 19.76 -15.68
C LEU A 607 -41.27 21.17 -16.11
N LEU A 608 -42.49 21.37 -16.56
CA LEU A 608 -43.03 22.68 -16.91
C LEU A 608 -43.08 23.60 -15.68
N PHE A 609 -43.57 23.10 -14.55
CA PHE A 609 -43.60 23.89 -13.32
C PHE A 609 -42.19 24.22 -12.78
N ALA A 610 -41.26 23.28 -12.90
CA ALA A 610 -39.85 23.51 -12.55
C ALA A 610 -39.20 24.58 -13.45
N PHE A 611 -39.51 24.58 -14.75
CA PHE A 611 -39.06 25.62 -15.67
C PHE A 611 -39.61 27.01 -15.29
N VAL A 612 -40.90 27.10 -14.97
CA VAL A 612 -41.53 28.38 -14.59
C VAL A 612 -40.96 28.93 -13.29
N THR A 613 -40.77 28.06 -12.29
CA THR A 613 -40.34 28.50 -10.96
C THR A 613 -38.83 28.70 -10.85
N HIS A 614 -38.03 27.90 -11.57
CA HIS A 614 -36.57 27.88 -11.44
C HIS A 614 -35.90 27.65 -12.82
N PRO A 615 -36.01 28.60 -13.76
CA PRO A 615 -35.62 28.38 -15.17
C PRO A 615 -34.14 28.05 -15.36
N ILE A 616 -33.25 28.70 -14.61
CA ILE A 616 -31.79 28.45 -14.70
C ILE A 616 -31.46 27.04 -14.21
N ALA A 617 -32.07 26.61 -13.11
CA ALA A 617 -31.85 25.30 -12.51
C ALA A 617 -32.38 24.18 -13.43
N PHE A 618 -33.54 24.42 -14.07
CA PHE A 618 -34.11 23.54 -15.07
C PHE A 618 -33.21 23.41 -16.31
N LEU A 619 -32.72 24.53 -16.87
CA LEU A 619 -31.81 24.53 -18.02
C LEU A 619 -30.52 23.78 -17.73
N SER A 620 -29.93 23.98 -16.55
CA SER A 620 -28.76 23.23 -16.09
C SER A 620 -29.02 21.72 -16.06
N GLY A 621 -30.20 21.30 -15.58
CA GLY A 621 -30.57 19.89 -15.57
C GLY A 621 -30.80 19.33 -16.97
N LEU A 622 -31.40 20.11 -17.88
CA LEU A 622 -31.60 19.72 -19.27
C LEU A 622 -30.26 19.47 -20.00
N ILE A 623 -29.25 20.31 -19.75
CA ILE A 623 -27.89 20.09 -20.28
C ILE A 623 -27.34 18.74 -19.80
N ARG A 624 -27.52 18.37 -18.52
CA ARG A 624 -27.09 17.06 -18.00
C ARG A 624 -27.79 15.89 -18.69
N VAL A 625 -29.08 16.02 -19.00
CA VAL A 625 -29.83 15.00 -19.77
C VAL A 625 -29.21 14.81 -21.15
N PHE A 626 -28.93 15.90 -21.86
CA PHE A 626 -28.39 15.84 -23.22
C PHE A 626 -26.93 15.36 -23.26
N VAL A 627 -26.11 15.76 -22.30
CA VAL A 627 -24.74 15.21 -22.14
C VAL A 627 -24.80 13.70 -21.96
N TRP A 628 -25.69 13.23 -21.09
CA TRP A 628 -25.86 11.79 -20.87
C TRP A 628 -26.38 11.04 -22.10
N LEU A 629 -27.33 11.61 -22.84
CA LEU A 629 -27.88 10.99 -24.06
C LEU A 629 -26.90 10.96 -25.24
N LEU A 630 -26.10 12.01 -25.39
CA LEU A 630 -25.25 12.22 -26.58
C LEU A 630 -23.78 11.84 -26.33
N GLY A 631 -23.38 11.60 -25.09
CA GLY A 631 -21.97 11.36 -24.72
C GLY A 631 -21.04 12.55 -25.00
N ALA A 632 -21.60 13.74 -25.25
CA ALA A 632 -20.86 14.92 -25.68
C ALA A 632 -20.44 15.80 -24.50
N HIS A 633 -19.36 16.57 -24.67
CA HIS A 633 -18.86 17.48 -23.64
C HIS A 633 -19.92 18.54 -23.25
N PRO A 634 -20.10 18.86 -21.95
CA PRO A 634 -21.17 19.77 -21.47
C PRO A 634 -21.22 21.13 -22.16
N LEU A 635 -20.06 21.69 -22.50
CA LEU A 635 -19.97 22.97 -23.21
C LEU A 635 -20.52 22.90 -24.63
N VAL A 636 -20.25 21.81 -25.35
CA VAL A 636 -20.76 21.61 -26.72
C VAL A 636 -22.28 21.54 -26.71
N VAL A 637 -22.84 20.77 -25.77
CA VAL A 637 -24.29 20.67 -25.59
C VAL A 637 -24.91 22.03 -25.25
N ALA A 638 -24.29 22.79 -24.34
CA ALA A 638 -24.77 24.11 -23.96
C ALA A 638 -24.74 25.11 -25.14
N ILE A 639 -23.69 25.09 -25.97
CA ILE A 639 -23.57 25.93 -27.18
C ILE A 639 -24.66 25.57 -28.20
N ILE A 640 -24.84 24.28 -28.50
CA ILE A 640 -25.87 23.81 -29.44
C ILE A 640 -27.25 24.22 -28.95
N MET A 641 -27.53 24.02 -27.66
CA MET A 641 -28.77 24.46 -27.01
C MET A 641 -28.99 25.97 -27.13
N GLY A 642 -27.95 26.76 -26.89
CA GLY A 642 -27.99 28.22 -27.03
C GLY A 642 -28.29 28.66 -28.46
N LEU A 643 -27.63 28.05 -29.45
CA LEU A 643 -27.87 28.31 -30.87
C LEU A 643 -29.30 27.95 -31.29
N VAL A 644 -29.81 26.80 -30.84
CA VAL A 644 -31.18 26.39 -31.08
C VAL A 644 -32.17 27.37 -30.45
N LEU A 645 -31.93 27.82 -29.21
CA LEU A 645 -32.77 28.80 -28.53
C LEU A 645 -32.79 30.14 -29.27
N VAL A 646 -31.63 30.65 -29.69
CA VAL A 646 -31.52 31.90 -30.47
C VAL A 646 -32.24 31.76 -31.82
N PHE A 647 -32.12 30.61 -32.49
CA PHE A 647 -32.82 30.32 -33.74
C PHE A 647 -34.34 30.33 -33.55
N PHE A 648 -34.86 29.72 -32.48
CA PHE A 648 -36.30 29.74 -32.19
C PHE A 648 -36.79 31.14 -31.81
N LEU A 649 -36.02 31.90 -31.02
CA LEU A 649 -36.35 33.28 -30.66
C LEU A 649 -36.40 34.20 -31.88
N THR A 650 -35.42 34.11 -32.79
CA THR A 650 -35.43 34.89 -34.05
C THR A 650 -36.56 34.48 -35.00
N ARG A 651 -36.92 33.19 -35.05
CA ARG A 651 -38.07 32.73 -35.84
C ARG A 651 -39.39 33.20 -35.22
N PHE A 652 -39.49 33.20 -33.89
CA PHE A 652 -40.68 33.64 -33.17
C PHE A 652 -40.88 35.16 -33.31
N THR A 653 -39.83 35.97 -33.17
CA THR A 653 -39.93 37.43 -33.38
C THR A 653 -40.29 37.81 -34.82
N ARG A 654 -39.80 37.07 -35.82
CA ARG A 654 -40.20 37.26 -37.22
C ARG A 654 -41.66 36.89 -37.50
N LYS A 655 -42.23 35.93 -36.76
CA LYS A 655 -43.61 35.46 -36.92
C LYS A 655 -44.62 36.22 -36.03
N ALA A 656 -44.15 36.81 -34.93
CA ALA A 656 -44.94 37.57 -33.96
C ALA A 656 -45.08 39.06 -34.31
N THR A 657 -44.63 39.48 -35.50
CA THR A 657 -44.86 40.83 -36.04
C THR A 657 -46.34 41.22 -36.08
N GLY A 658 -47.27 40.25 -36.11
CA GLY A 658 -48.71 40.49 -35.98
C GLY A 658 -49.24 40.62 -34.55
N ILE A 659 -48.59 40.02 -33.54
CA ILE A 659 -49.13 39.92 -32.16
C ILE A 659 -48.67 41.09 -31.28
N PHE A 660 -47.48 41.66 -31.54
CA PHE A 660 -46.96 42.81 -30.80
C PHE A 660 -47.39 44.18 -31.35
N SER A 661 -48.09 44.21 -32.49
CA SER A 661 -48.65 45.44 -33.09
C SER A 661 -49.48 46.30 -32.10
N PRO A 662 -50.43 45.74 -31.31
CA PRO A 662 -51.19 46.53 -30.34
C PRO A 662 -50.33 47.08 -29.18
N ILE A 663 -49.29 46.36 -28.75
CA ILE A 663 -48.38 46.80 -27.68
C ILE A 663 -47.47 47.94 -28.18
N ILE A 664 -46.97 47.84 -29.41
CA ILE A 664 -46.17 48.88 -30.07
C ILE A 664 -47.03 50.12 -30.37
N MET A 665 -48.31 49.95 -30.73
CA MET A 665 -49.27 51.06 -30.87
C MET A 665 -49.55 51.73 -29.52
N CYS A 666 -49.74 50.98 -28.44
CA CYS A 666 -49.90 51.57 -27.09
C CYS A 666 -48.67 52.38 -26.68
N PHE A 667 -47.45 51.88 -26.93
CA PHE A 667 -46.22 52.63 -26.66
C PHE A 667 -46.11 53.91 -27.49
N ARG A 668 -46.55 53.90 -28.75
CA ARG A 668 -46.62 55.13 -29.57
C ARG A 668 -47.68 56.10 -29.09
N ALA A 669 -48.85 55.61 -28.66
CA ALA A 669 -49.91 56.45 -28.11
C ALA A 669 -49.49 57.13 -26.80
N VAL A 670 -48.85 56.37 -25.89
CA VAL A 670 -48.28 56.89 -24.64
C VAL A 670 -47.17 57.90 -24.93
N LYS A 671 -46.28 57.62 -25.89
CA LYS A 671 -45.23 58.57 -26.30
C LYS A 671 -45.81 59.86 -26.89
N LYS A 672 -46.89 59.77 -27.67
CA LYS A 672 -47.55 60.91 -28.30
C LYS A 672 -48.34 61.76 -27.29
N TRP A 673 -48.90 61.12 -26.26
CA TRP A 673 -49.56 61.79 -25.14
C TRP A 673 -48.54 62.52 -24.24
N TYR A 674 -47.40 61.88 -23.96
CA TYR A 674 -46.30 62.47 -23.19
C TYR A 674 -45.68 63.71 -23.87
N SER A 675 -45.60 63.70 -25.21
CA SER A 675 -45.12 64.86 -25.99
C SER A 675 -46.13 65.98 -26.17
N ALA A 676 -47.39 65.81 -25.74
CA ALA A 676 -48.44 66.83 -25.82
C ALA A 676 -48.76 67.48 -24.45
N CYS A 677 -48.19 66.95 -23.37
CA CYS A 677 -48.32 67.48 -22.00
C CYS A 677 -47.04 68.19 -21.50
N LEU A 678 -46.04 68.36 -22.37
CA LEU A 678 -44.81 69.16 -22.22
C LEU A 678 -44.85 70.24 -23.28
#